data_AF-A0A9P6P2Q2-F1
#
_entry.id   AF-A0A9P6P2Q2-F1
#
_cell.length_a   1.000
_cell.length_b   1.000
_cell.length_c   1.000
_cell.angle_alpha   90.00
_cell.angle_beta   90.00
_cell.angle_gamma   90.00
#
_symmetry.space_group_name_H-M   'P 1'
#
loop_
_entity.id
_entity.type
_entity.pdbx_description
1 polymer ?
#
loop_
_entity_poly.entity_id
_entity_poly.type
_entity_poly.pdbx_seq_one_letter_code
_entity_poly.pdbx_strand_id
1 'polypeptide(L)'
;MRRPPVAQRPARPASRRRRRRAGPLEQPDEALEQPPSPRTVLVEPGAVGACADMALQARGVLAVCCVRRAARARVLDPGAGRYQRTIELPATRGKILDRNGLVLATSLPARAIWAIPESVPHELGADKLTELSKLLSMDKKVLRAKLSRDKSFVYVKRQVPLDVAQKVAALDIPGIYARPEYKRFYPEGEITAHMIGFTNVEDEGQEGIELADQNELASVPGSRRVIKDRIGRIVEDVDERLKPRNGQDVALSLDSKIQYIAYTNLKAAVDRFKAKAGAAIVIDVKTGEVLALVNYPTYNPNDRSHMTGEQLRNRVLTDVFEPGSIMKPFTVSLALDLHRVSPTTLVDTGGGRFTLDGATITDDAGFGVLTIGGVIQKSSNIGATKIAMQLRPEEMWSMYTSIGLGQAPKVDFPGAAAGRLRPWKHWRRIEQATMSYGYGLSASLFQLGRAYTAIAHDGRIIPLTLIKGGNGAAPQGTQVFSATTARQVRAMMETVTRPGGTSPNAAVPGYRVGGKSGTAYKHVGRGYDRRKYRASFVGMAPMPNPRIVVAVSVDEPTAGSHFGGWVSGPVFSAIAGDTLRSLNVPPNMPVKQLVVSDDAKPIINDRAMSRLLLTPEQIDRAVADVLAWLRARLAPHAHLHADSRAVRAGDAFVSYAVDGADSRPYVADALQRGAAAVLVQPGGVTGGASAVLEVPELDRLAGHIASAWYGEPSRDMLMVGMTGTNGKTTTSHWVAHALTGSGTRCAIVGTLGTGLPGRLAHTGFTTPDAPQVHRSLAALRADGASAVSMEVSSHALHQGRVNGVAFDIAVLTNLTQDHLDYHKDLASYEAAKARLFDWPGLRAAIINRDDEAGRRLIGRLAKRVRTISYGVGLTQPRGDASLHAMAIRASTAGTAFTLVSDWGHAELEVGTLGTFNVANLLAVLGVLLAADVPFDTALLQIARLAPVNGRMQRLGGQQADEPLVVVDYAHTPDALEKTLDALRPIATQRHGKLVCVFGCGGDRDATKRPLMGAVAERLADAVIVTSDNPRGEPPLAIIGQIVGAMNDPARARTIEDRAGAILQAVRAAAAADVVLIAGKGHEATQEVMGRKRPFSDQDHARLALAARATQPRGEGQ
;
A
#
# COMPACT_ATOMS: atom_id res chain seq x y z
N MET A 1 -2.67 -66.08 -48.23
CA MET A 1 -3.46 -67.20 -48.82
C MET A 1 -4.23 -67.91 -47.70
N ARG A 2 -5.29 -68.69 -48.03
CA ARG A 2 -6.05 -69.65 -47.16
C ARG A 2 -6.39 -69.15 -45.71
N ARG A 3 -7.53 -68.49 -45.42
CA ARG A 3 -8.99 -68.87 -45.39
C ARG A 3 -9.46 -69.70 -44.15
N PRO A 4 -10.75 -69.58 -43.72
CA PRO A 4 -11.24 -69.68 -42.32
C PRO A 4 -12.37 -70.77 -42.20
N PRO A 5 -13.58 -70.64 -41.56
CA PRO A 5 -14.15 -69.85 -40.43
C PRO A 5 -14.97 -70.72 -39.40
N VAL A 6 -16.22 -70.33 -39.04
CA VAL A 6 -17.28 -70.96 -38.19
C VAL A 6 -17.24 -70.52 -36.70
N ALA A 7 -18.23 -69.85 -36.05
CA ALA A 7 -19.73 -69.86 -35.99
C ALA A 7 -20.31 -70.92 -35.01
N GLN A 8 -21.46 -70.80 -34.32
CA GLN A 8 -22.72 -70.04 -34.54
C GLN A 8 -23.41 -69.54 -33.22
N ARG A 9 -24.58 -68.87 -33.32
CA ARG A 9 -25.64 -68.69 -32.27
C ARG A 9 -26.71 -69.83 -32.44
N PRO A 10 -27.93 -69.86 -31.82
CA PRO A 10 -28.58 -69.06 -30.74
C PRO A 10 -29.33 -69.91 -29.66
N ALA A 11 -29.99 -69.26 -28.66
CA ALA A 11 -31.28 -69.72 -28.06
C ALA A 11 -31.93 -68.68 -27.09
N ARG A 12 -33.27 -68.74 -27.00
CA ARG A 12 -34.22 -68.11 -26.03
C ARG A 12 -35.54 -68.91 -26.10
N PRO A 13 -36.55 -68.78 -25.21
CA PRO A 13 -36.74 -67.81 -24.10
C PRO A 13 -36.29 -68.44 -22.75
N ALA A 14 -36.91 -68.41 -21.56
CA ALA A 14 -38.16 -67.87 -21.00
C ALA A 14 -38.01 -67.66 -19.45
N SER A 15 -38.96 -67.14 -18.67
CA SER A 15 -40.34 -66.68 -18.95
C SER A 15 -40.69 -65.33 -18.28
N ARG A 16 -41.43 -65.31 -17.15
CA ARG A 16 -41.94 -64.10 -16.44
C ARG A 16 -42.33 -64.38 -14.97
N ARG A 17 -41.98 -63.47 -14.04
CA ARG A 17 -42.95 -62.59 -13.32
C ARG A 17 -42.28 -61.59 -12.32
N ARG A 18 -42.72 -60.32 -12.43
CA ARG A 18 -42.91 -59.22 -11.44
C ARG A 18 -42.25 -59.35 -10.03
N ARG A 19 -41.71 -58.28 -9.39
CA ARG A 19 -42.18 -56.87 -9.36
C ARG A 19 -41.05 -55.80 -9.28
N ARG A 20 -41.41 -54.58 -9.75
CA ARG A 20 -40.91 -53.20 -9.52
C ARG A 20 -39.60 -52.93 -8.73
N ARG A 21 -38.73 -52.13 -9.37
CA ARG A 21 -37.68 -51.19 -8.87
C ARG A 21 -37.45 -51.09 -7.34
N ALA A 22 -36.21 -51.36 -6.93
CA ALA A 22 -35.55 -50.74 -5.76
C ALA A 22 -34.70 -49.52 -6.19
N GLY A 23 -34.17 -48.76 -5.22
CA GLY A 23 -33.33 -47.58 -5.42
C GLY A 23 -31.84 -47.89 -5.67
N PRO A 24 -30.97 -46.85 -5.70
CA PRO A 24 -29.51 -47.04 -5.75
C PRO A 24 -29.01 -47.70 -4.46
N LEU A 25 -27.99 -48.55 -4.58
CA LEU A 25 -27.39 -49.26 -3.45
C LEU A 25 -26.47 -48.38 -2.63
N GLU A 26 -26.57 -48.51 -1.31
CA GLU A 26 -25.72 -47.87 -0.31
C GLU A 26 -24.31 -48.50 -0.27
N GLN A 27 -23.34 -47.77 0.27
CA GLN A 27 -22.04 -48.33 0.66
C GLN A 27 -22.11 -48.84 2.11
N PRO A 28 -21.33 -49.87 2.48
CA PRO A 28 -21.59 -50.64 3.70
C PRO A 28 -21.09 -49.95 4.97
N ASP A 29 -21.93 -50.00 6.01
CA ASP A 29 -21.54 -49.70 7.40
C ASP A 29 -20.84 -50.92 8.04
N GLU A 30 -19.53 -50.80 8.28
CA GLU A 30 -18.82 -51.55 9.33
C GLU A 30 -18.08 -50.50 10.19
N ALA A 31 -18.64 -50.17 11.35
CA ALA A 31 -18.38 -50.83 12.63
C ALA A 31 -17.08 -50.35 13.31
N LEU A 32 -17.22 -49.32 14.17
CA LEU A 32 -16.29 -49.03 15.26
C LEU A 32 -17.10 -48.86 16.55
N GLU A 33 -16.65 -49.53 17.60
CA GLU A 33 -17.41 -49.74 18.84
C GLU A 33 -17.38 -48.55 19.80
N GLN A 34 -18.34 -48.51 20.72
CA GLN A 34 -18.47 -47.45 21.73
C GLN A 34 -17.47 -47.65 22.88
N PRO A 35 -16.71 -46.61 23.29
CA PRO A 35 -16.00 -46.64 24.57
C PRO A 35 -16.99 -46.56 25.76
N PRO A 36 -16.70 -47.23 26.90
CA PRO A 36 -17.70 -47.54 27.91
C PRO A 36 -18.03 -46.41 28.91
N SER A 37 -19.20 -46.53 29.53
CA SER A 37 -19.69 -45.64 30.59
C SER A 37 -19.04 -45.92 31.96
N PRO A 38 -18.71 -44.90 32.76
CA PRO A 38 -18.44 -45.07 34.18
C PRO A 38 -19.76 -45.13 34.98
N ARG A 39 -19.99 -46.25 35.69
CA ARG A 39 -20.95 -46.33 36.81
C ARG A 39 -20.20 -46.49 38.13
N THR A 40 -20.81 -45.97 39.19
CA THR A 40 -20.65 -46.31 40.63
C THR A 40 -20.43 -47.83 40.84
N VAL A 41 -19.77 -48.33 41.88
CA VAL A 41 -19.65 -47.92 43.31
C VAL A 41 -18.20 -48.22 43.83
N LEU A 42 -17.74 -48.15 45.10
CA LEU A 42 -18.31 -48.10 46.46
C LEU A 42 -17.27 -47.47 47.43
N VAL A 43 -17.64 -46.59 48.38
CA VAL A 43 -16.90 -46.36 49.64
C VAL A 43 -17.87 -46.01 50.78
N GLU A 44 -18.02 -46.91 51.73
CA GLU A 44 -18.50 -46.75 53.11
C GLU A 44 -18.05 -48.01 53.91
N PRO A 45 -18.08 -48.05 55.25
CA PRO A 45 -18.47 -47.02 56.21
C PRO A 45 -17.35 -46.64 57.22
N GLY A 46 -17.64 -45.69 58.12
CA GLY A 46 -16.73 -45.24 59.19
C GLY A 46 -17.24 -43.99 59.93
N ALA A 47 -18.45 -44.05 60.48
CA ALA A 47 -18.64 -44.25 61.92
C ALA A 47 -18.03 -43.09 62.77
N VAL A 48 -18.76 -41.97 62.90
CA VAL A 48 -19.63 -41.64 64.06
C VAL A 48 -18.85 -41.08 65.27
N GLY A 49 -19.22 -39.88 65.74
CA GLY A 49 -18.94 -39.48 67.13
C GLY A 49 -18.31 -38.11 67.46
N ALA A 50 -18.54 -37.01 66.71
CA ALA A 50 -18.10 -35.67 67.16
C ALA A 50 -18.86 -34.44 66.60
N CYS A 51 -20.13 -34.57 66.16
CA CYS A 51 -20.87 -33.47 65.50
C CYS A 51 -21.90 -32.75 66.40
N ALA A 52 -21.68 -32.71 67.73
CA ALA A 52 -22.58 -32.06 68.68
C ALA A 52 -22.37 -30.53 68.77
N ASP A 53 -21.14 -30.08 69.05
CA ASP A 53 -20.91 -28.69 69.49
C ASP A 53 -20.74 -27.66 68.36
N MET A 54 -20.15 -28.04 67.21
CA MET A 54 -20.05 -27.12 66.06
C MET A 54 -21.38 -26.88 65.32
N ALA A 55 -22.44 -27.62 65.66
CA ALA A 55 -23.78 -27.38 65.14
C ALA A 55 -24.48 -26.17 65.80
N LEU A 56 -23.99 -25.68 66.95
CA LEU A 56 -24.68 -24.67 67.76
C LEU A 56 -24.29 -23.23 67.39
N GLN A 57 -23.02 -22.95 67.11
CA GLN A 57 -22.59 -21.58 66.73
C GLN A 57 -23.00 -21.19 65.30
N ALA A 58 -23.04 -22.14 64.35
CA ALA A 58 -23.47 -21.86 62.97
C ALA A 58 -24.96 -21.50 62.82
N ARG A 59 -25.81 -21.91 63.79
CA ARG A 59 -27.26 -21.63 63.77
C ARG A 59 -27.63 -20.21 64.21
N GLY A 60 -26.74 -19.49 64.91
CA GLY A 60 -26.98 -18.11 65.35
C GLY A 60 -27.08 -17.09 64.20
N VAL A 61 -26.35 -17.30 63.09
CA VAL A 61 -26.25 -16.31 62.00
C VAL A 61 -27.37 -16.46 60.97
N LEU A 62 -27.81 -17.69 60.64
CA LEU A 62 -28.90 -17.89 59.67
C LEU A 62 -30.27 -17.41 60.20
N ALA A 63 -30.52 -17.50 61.51
CA ALA A 63 -31.79 -17.09 62.11
C ALA A 63 -32.09 -15.59 61.94
N VAL A 64 -31.06 -14.73 62.04
CA VAL A 64 -31.20 -13.27 61.92
C VAL A 64 -31.52 -12.84 60.48
N CYS A 65 -31.02 -13.57 59.48
CA CYS A 65 -31.27 -13.27 58.06
C CYS A 65 -32.70 -13.64 57.61
N CYS A 66 -33.32 -14.66 58.19
CA CYS A 66 -34.66 -15.11 57.79
C CYS A 66 -35.79 -14.21 58.31
N VAL A 67 -35.66 -13.63 59.52
CA VAL A 67 -36.72 -12.76 60.08
C VAL A 67 -36.70 -11.35 59.45
N ARG A 68 -35.54 -10.83 59.02
CA ARG A 68 -35.45 -9.51 58.36
C ARG A 68 -35.76 -9.50 56.85
N ARG A 69 -35.95 -10.66 56.19
CA ARG A 69 -36.40 -10.72 54.79
C ARG A 69 -37.92 -10.82 54.58
N ALA A 70 -38.70 -10.98 55.64
CA ALA A 70 -40.17 -10.99 55.56
C ALA A 70 -40.82 -9.58 55.49
N ALA A 71 -40.07 -8.52 55.78
CA ALA A 71 -40.63 -7.20 56.08
C ALA A 71 -40.08 -6.04 55.21
N ARG A 72 -39.99 -6.23 53.89
CA ARG A 72 -39.99 -5.11 52.90
C ARG A 72 -40.29 -5.54 51.46
N ALA A 73 -41.35 -6.33 51.29
CA ALA A 73 -42.04 -6.40 50.00
C ALA A 73 -42.73 -5.04 49.74
N ARG A 74 -41.98 -4.04 49.25
CA ARG A 74 -42.57 -2.85 48.63
C ARG A 74 -43.17 -3.29 47.31
N VAL A 75 -44.45 -3.66 47.34
CA VAL A 75 -45.30 -3.73 46.16
C VAL A 75 -45.21 -2.37 45.47
N LEU A 76 -44.60 -2.34 44.29
CA LEU A 76 -44.84 -1.23 43.36
C LEU A 76 -46.26 -1.42 42.84
N ASP A 77 -47.10 -0.44 43.13
CA ASP A 77 -48.50 -0.40 42.77
C ASP A 77 -48.70 -0.75 41.27
N PRO A 78 -49.58 -1.72 40.92
CA PRO A 78 -49.95 -2.02 39.54
C PRO A 78 -50.48 -0.80 38.75
N GLY A 79 -51.04 0.20 39.42
CA GLY A 79 -51.42 1.48 38.83
C GLY A 79 -50.22 2.36 38.42
N ALA A 80 -49.08 2.24 39.10
CA ALA A 80 -47.96 3.18 39.03
C ALA A 80 -46.83 2.81 38.04
N GLY A 81 -46.94 1.69 37.31
CA GLY A 81 -46.19 1.43 36.08
C GLY A 81 -44.67 1.66 36.12
N ARG A 82 -43.96 1.11 37.11
CA ARG A 82 -42.48 1.18 37.22
C ARG A 82 -41.87 -0.22 37.30
N TYR A 83 -40.77 -0.44 36.58
CA TYR A 83 -40.10 -1.74 36.46
C TYR A 83 -38.59 -1.63 36.68
N GLN A 84 -38.02 -2.52 37.49
CA GLN A 84 -36.57 -2.63 37.68
C GLN A 84 -35.92 -3.30 36.46
N ARG A 85 -34.79 -2.75 35.98
CA ARG A 85 -34.03 -3.30 34.86
C ARG A 85 -32.53 -3.10 35.08
N THR A 86 -31.73 -4.11 34.75
CA THR A 86 -30.27 -3.95 34.66
C THR A 86 -29.92 -3.28 33.33
N ILE A 87 -29.14 -2.20 33.37
CA ILE A 87 -28.49 -1.62 32.19
C ILE A 87 -27.03 -2.06 32.18
N GLU A 88 -26.59 -2.54 31.03
CA GLU A 88 -25.19 -2.86 30.74
C GLU A 88 -24.41 -1.57 30.47
N LEU A 89 -23.26 -1.41 31.12
CA LEU A 89 -22.36 -0.26 30.91
C LEU A 89 -21.28 -0.67 29.91
N PRO A 90 -21.12 0.05 28.77
CA PRO A 90 -20.20 -0.35 27.72
C PRO A 90 -18.76 -0.32 28.21
N ALA A 91 -17.97 -1.24 27.66
CA ALA A 91 -16.52 -1.31 27.76
C ALA A 91 -15.97 -1.58 26.35
N THR A 92 -14.71 -1.24 26.09
CA THR A 92 -14.08 -1.44 24.78
C THR A 92 -12.98 -2.49 24.80
N ARG A 93 -13.05 -3.46 23.89
CA ARG A 93 -11.99 -4.43 23.60
C ARG A 93 -10.67 -3.71 23.32
N GLY A 94 -9.57 -4.18 23.91
CA GLY A 94 -8.24 -3.57 23.82
C GLY A 94 -7.73 -3.50 22.38
N LYS A 95 -6.88 -2.51 22.06
CA LYS A 95 -6.30 -2.36 20.71
C LYS A 95 -5.22 -3.39 20.47
N ILE A 96 -5.00 -3.77 19.21
CA ILE A 96 -3.77 -4.44 18.79
C ILE A 96 -2.91 -3.40 18.08
N LEU A 97 -1.64 -3.30 18.47
CA LEU A 97 -0.67 -2.33 17.99
C LEU A 97 0.53 -3.05 17.34
N ASP A 98 1.19 -2.38 16.39
CA ASP A 98 2.50 -2.82 15.89
C ASP A 98 3.63 -2.43 16.86
N ARG A 99 4.86 -2.89 16.59
CA ARG A 99 6.02 -2.63 17.47
C ARG A 99 6.35 -1.15 17.67
N ASN A 100 5.86 -0.28 16.78
CA ASN A 100 6.06 1.17 16.75
C ASN A 100 4.84 1.95 17.29
N GLY A 101 3.73 1.26 17.60
CA GLY A 101 2.48 1.86 18.09
C GLY A 101 1.41 2.13 17.03
N LEU A 102 1.60 1.67 15.78
CA LEU A 102 0.55 1.79 14.75
C LEU A 102 -0.66 0.92 15.12
N VAL A 103 -1.88 1.44 14.96
CA VAL A 103 -3.11 0.70 15.30
C VAL A 103 -3.42 -0.34 14.22
N LEU A 104 -3.34 -1.62 14.61
CA LEU A 104 -3.61 -2.77 13.75
C LEU A 104 -5.06 -3.28 13.91
N ALA A 105 -5.61 -3.22 15.12
CA ALA A 105 -7.03 -3.49 15.39
C ALA A 105 -7.59 -2.52 16.44
N THR A 106 -8.82 -2.06 16.24
CA THR A 106 -9.53 -1.17 17.17
C THR A 106 -11.04 -1.39 17.10
N SER A 107 -11.76 -1.07 18.17
CA SER A 107 -13.23 -1.24 18.24
C SER A 107 -13.94 0.09 18.04
N LEU A 108 -14.61 0.25 16.89
CA LEU A 108 -15.36 1.45 16.52
C LEU A 108 -16.80 1.40 17.07
N PRO A 109 -17.38 2.55 17.50
CA PRO A 109 -18.79 2.61 17.89
C PRO A 109 -19.73 2.23 16.73
N ALA A 110 -20.73 1.41 17.04
CA ALA A 110 -21.73 0.92 16.10
C ALA A 110 -23.13 0.86 16.75
N ARG A 111 -24.14 0.39 16.00
CA ARG A 111 -25.48 0.09 16.53
C ARG A 111 -25.99 -1.27 16.06
N ALA A 112 -26.65 -2.00 16.95
CA ALA A 112 -27.62 -3.00 16.54
C ALA A 112 -28.96 -2.33 16.26
N ILE A 113 -29.45 -2.48 15.03
CA ILE A 113 -30.84 -2.20 14.68
C ILE A 113 -31.67 -3.45 14.99
N TRP A 114 -32.63 -3.30 15.89
CA TRP A 114 -33.55 -4.34 16.35
C TRP A 114 -34.99 -3.85 16.25
N ALA A 115 -35.95 -4.77 16.28
CA ALA A 115 -37.36 -4.44 16.18
C ALA A 115 -38.24 -5.25 17.15
N ILE A 116 -39.42 -4.71 17.43
CA ILE A 116 -40.57 -5.35 18.06
C ILE A 116 -41.66 -5.47 16.97
N PRO A 117 -41.73 -6.59 16.22
CA PRO A 117 -42.63 -6.74 15.07
C PRO A 117 -44.12 -6.47 15.35
N GLU A 118 -44.61 -6.73 16.56
CA GLU A 118 -45.97 -6.39 16.99
C GLU A 118 -46.25 -4.88 16.89
N SER A 119 -45.25 -4.05 17.24
CA SER A 119 -45.32 -2.58 17.20
C SER A 119 -45.03 -1.98 15.82
N VAL A 120 -44.64 -2.80 14.84
CA VAL A 120 -44.41 -2.37 13.46
C VAL A 120 -45.76 -2.30 12.71
N PRO A 121 -46.07 -1.20 12.01
CA PRO A 121 -47.30 -1.08 11.22
C PRO A 121 -47.40 -2.17 10.15
N HIS A 122 -48.60 -2.74 9.96
CA HIS A 122 -48.86 -3.78 8.97
C HIS A 122 -48.56 -3.32 7.54
N GLU A 123 -48.95 -2.08 7.23
CA GLU A 123 -48.62 -1.40 5.98
C GLU A 123 -47.50 -0.37 6.23
N LEU A 124 -46.26 -0.85 6.28
CA LEU A 124 -45.11 0.02 6.09
C LEU A 124 -45.17 0.61 4.68
N GLY A 125 -45.30 1.94 4.58
CA GLY A 125 -45.29 2.66 3.31
C GLY A 125 -44.13 2.21 2.42
N ALA A 126 -44.42 1.99 1.13
CA ALA A 126 -43.50 1.34 0.20
C ALA A 126 -42.13 2.00 0.14
N ASP A 127 -42.09 3.33 0.29
CA ASP A 127 -40.88 4.15 0.30
C ASP A 127 -40.06 3.93 1.58
N LYS A 128 -40.66 4.06 2.79
CA LYS A 128 -39.96 3.80 4.06
C LYS A 128 -39.37 2.38 4.11
N LEU A 129 -40.09 1.37 3.61
CA LEU A 129 -39.56 0.00 3.52
C LEU A 129 -38.42 -0.13 2.51
N THR A 130 -38.51 0.59 1.38
CA THR A 130 -37.46 0.63 0.35
C THR A 130 -36.21 1.33 0.84
N GLU A 131 -36.35 2.42 1.57
CA GLU A 131 -35.24 3.18 2.14
C GLU A 131 -34.56 2.43 3.28
N LEU A 132 -35.34 1.80 4.18
CA LEU A 132 -34.79 0.90 5.22
C LEU A 132 -34.02 -0.27 4.60
N SER A 133 -34.55 -0.88 3.54
CA SER A 133 -33.88 -1.93 2.75
C SER A 133 -32.56 -1.45 2.13
N LYS A 134 -32.55 -0.23 1.56
CA LYS A 134 -31.36 0.41 0.96
C LYS A 134 -30.29 0.74 2.02
N LEU A 135 -30.67 1.40 3.11
CA LEU A 135 -29.78 1.76 4.22
C LEU A 135 -29.18 0.53 4.91
N LEU A 136 -29.97 -0.51 5.15
CA LEU A 136 -29.49 -1.75 5.75
C LEU A 136 -28.84 -2.71 4.72
N SER A 137 -28.81 -2.36 3.44
CA SER A 137 -28.26 -3.18 2.35
C SER A 137 -28.83 -4.61 2.38
N MET A 138 -30.15 -4.73 2.53
CA MET A 138 -30.87 -5.98 2.77
C MET A 138 -32.05 -6.11 1.81
N ASP A 139 -32.22 -7.28 1.21
CA ASP A 139 -33.36 -7.56 0.33
C ASP A 139 -34.72 -7.34 1.03
N LYS A 140 -35.71 -6.84 0.28
CA LYS A 140 -37.03 -6.48 0.80
C LYS A 140 -37.84 -7.69 1.30
N LYS A 141 -37.67 -8.89 0.72
CA LYS A 141 -38.33 -10.11 1.21
C LYS A 141 -37.68 -10.57 2.51
N VAL A 142 -36.35 -10.56 2.59
CA VAL A 142 -35.60 -10.88 3.82
C VAL A 142 -35.97 -9.92 4.95
N LEU A 143 -36.06 -8.61 4.66
CA LEU A 143 -36.48 -7.59 5.63
C LEU A 143 -37.92 -7.80 6.11
N ARG A 144 -38.88 -8.03 5.20
CA ARG A 144 -40.27 -8.39 5.58
C ARG A 144 -40.33 -9.68 6.41
N ALA A 145 -39.59 -10.72 6.05
CA ALA A 145 -39.54 -11.97 6.79
C ALA A 145 -38.94 -11.82 8.20
N LYS A 146 -38.00 -10.88 8.40
CA LYS A 146 -37.52 -10.51 9.74
C LYS A 146 -38.56 -9.74 10.57
N LEU A 147 -39.37 -8.90 9.93
CA LEU A 147 -40.42 -8.10 10.58
C LEU A 147 -41.78 -8.84 10.67
N SER A 148 -41.77 -10.16 10.62
CA SER A 148 -42.94 -11.03 10.86
C SER A 148 -43.39 -10.96 12.32
N ARG A 149 -44.72 -10.92 12.55
CA ARG A 149 -45.32 -10.76 13.89
C ARG A 149 -45.21 -12.00 14.77
N ASP A 150 -44.71 -13.10 14.24
CA ASP A 150 -44.44 -14.38 14.89
C ASP A 150 -43.38 -14.29 16.03
N LYS A 151 -42.81 -13.09 16.27
CA LYS A 151 -41.68 -12.84 17.16
C LYS A 151 -41.87 -11.53 17.90
N SER A 152 -41.67 -11.55 19.22
CA SER A 152 -41.72 -10.36 20.08
C SER A 152 -40.44 -9.51 20.05
N PHE A 153 -39.33 -10.04 19.56
CA PHE A 153 -38.05 -9.34 19.40
C PHE A 153 -37.24 -9.93 18.23
N VAL A 154 -36.57 -9.07 17.45
CA VAL A 154 -35.69 -9.50 16.34
C VAL A 154 -34.52 -8.54 16.12
N TYR A 155 -33.31 -9.07 15.91
CA TYR A 155 -32.20 -8.28 15.38
C TYR A 155 -32.34 -8.13 13.85
N VAL A 156 -32.60 -6.91 13.39
CA VAL A 156 -32.71 -6.58 11.96
C VAL A 156 -31.30 -6.61 11.34
N LYS A 157 -30.36 -5.81 11.87
CA LYS A 157 -28.94 -5.84 11.48
C LYS A 157 -28.07 -5.39 12.66
N ARG A 158 -27.00 -6.14 12.98
CA ARG A 158 -26.02 -5.81 14.02
C ARG A 158 -24.81 -5.07 13.45
N GLN A 159 -24.02 -4.41 14.31
CA GLN A 159 -22.78 -3.71 13.95
C GLN A 159 -22.92 -2.70 12.79
N VAL A 160 -24.04 -1.98 12.75
CA VAL A 160 -24.33 -0.93 11.74
C VAL A 160 -23.54 0.34 12.07
N PRO A 161 -22.88 1.00 11.09
CA PRO A 161 -22.22 2.29 11.28
C PRO A 161 -23.15 3.38 11.84
N LEU A 162 -22.60 4.33 12.60
CA LEU A 162 -23.41 5.36 13.27
C LEU A 162 -24.23 6.22 12.31
N ASP A 163 -23.68 6.61 11.16
CA ASP A 163 -24.38 7.44 10.17
C ASP A 163 -25.56 6.70 9.54
N VAL A 164 -25.41 5.41 9.23
CA VAL A 164 -26.47 4.55 8.72
C VAL A 164 -27.53 4.33 9.80
N ALA A 165 -27.12 4.13 11.05
CA ALA A 165 -28.05 3.99 12.17
C ALA A 165 -28.83 5.28 12.48
N GLN A 166 -28.21 6.46 12.32
CA GLN A 166 -28.88 7.75 12.41
C GLN A 166 -29.91 7.92 11.27
N LYS A 167 -29.55 7.59 10.03
CA LYS A 167 -30.48 7.61 8.89
C LYS A 167 -31.66 6.65 9.09
N VAL A 168 -31.42 5.45 9.63
CA VAL A 168 -32.47 4.47 9.97
C VAL A 168 -33.39 4.99 11.08
N ALA A 169 -32.86 5.69 12.09
CA ALA A 169 -33.67 6.33 13.12
C ALA A 169 -34.51 7.50 12.56
N ALA A 170 -33.95 8.28 11.63
CA ALA A 170 -34.62 9.39 10.96
C ALA A 170 -35.79 8.96 10.06
N LEU A 171 -35.92 7.67 9.72
CA LEU A 171 -37.11 7.14 9.03
C LEU A 171 -38.36 7.14 9.92
N ASP A 172 -38.22 7.30 11.24
CA ASP A 172 -39.28 7.24 12.25
C ASP A 172 -40.30 6.11 11.98
N ILE A 173 -39.84 4.87 12.23
CA ILE A 173 -40.62 3.65 12.02
C ILE A 173 -40.97 3.06 13.38
N PRO A 174 -42.25 3.08 13.79
CA PRO A 174 -42.67 2.48 15.05
C PRO A 174 -42.23 1.02 15.17
N GLY A 175 -41.78 0.64 16.36
CA GLY A 175 -41.26 -0.70 16.64
C GLY A 175 -39.82 -0.96 16.18
N ILE A 176 -39.11 -0.02 15.51
CA ILE A 176 -37.68 -0.16 15.17
C ILE A 176 -36.81 0.70 16.11
N TYR A 177 -35.71 0.14 16.61
CA TYR A 177 -34.87 0.73 17.65
C TYR A 177 -33.37 0.44 17.41
N ALA A 178 -32.51 1.26 18.02
CA ALA A 178 -31.05 1.14 17.94
C ALA A 178 -30.40 0.95 19.33
N ARG A 179 -29.70 -0.17 19.55
CA ARG A 179 -28.87 -0.44 20.75
C ARG A 179 -27.40 -0.08 20.46
N PRO A 180 -26.63 0.53 21.38
CA PRO A 180 -25.18 0.64 21.27
C PRO A 180 -24.50 -0.72 21.12
N GLU A 181 -23.55 -0.81 20.19
CA GLU A 181 -22.61 -1.93 20.02
C GLU A 181 -21.23 -1.37 19.65
N TYR A 182 -20.23 -2.24 19.58
CA TYR A 182 -18.96 -1.94 18.91
C TYR A 182 -18.79 -2.88 17.72
N LYS A 183 -18.10 -2.40 16.67
CA LYS A 183 -17.60 -3.21 15.57
C LYS A 183 -16.08 -3.15 15.56
N ARG A 184 -15.43 -4.31 15.57
CA ARG A 184 -13.98 -4.43 15.37
C ARG A 184 -13.58 -4.04 13.95
N PHE A 185 -12.52 -3.25 13.84
CA PHE A 185 -12.00 -2.67 12.61
C PHE A 185 -10.49 -2.81 12.51
N TYR A 186 -10.01 -3.11 11.30
CA TYR A 186 -8.63 -3.48 11.01
C TYR A 186 -8.09 -2.57 9.89
N PRO A 187 -7.34 -1.50 10.20
CA PRO A 187 -6.93 -0.50 9.21
C PRO A 187 -6.09 -1.06 8.05
N GLU A 188 -5.14 -1.95 8.36
CA GLU A 188 -4.25 -2.61 7.38
C GLU A 188 -4.93 -3.74 6.57
N GLY A 189 -6.20 -4.07 6.89
CA GLY A 189 -7.02 -5.01 6.13
C GLY A 189 -6.35 -6.36 5.84
N GLU A 190 -6.11 -6.65 4.56
CA GLU A 190 -5.61 -7.95 4.09
C GLU A 190 -4.11 -8.21 4.35
N ILE A 191 -3.34 -7.16 4.67
CA ILE A 191 -1.87 -7.20 4.82
C ILE A 191 -1.47 -7.93 6.11
N THR A 192 -2.30 -7.83 7.15
CA THR A 192 -2.07 -8.32 8.52
C THR A 192 -3.07 -9.40 8.95
N ALA A 193 -4.00 -9.78 8.08
CA ALA A 193 -5.17 -10.62 8.37
C ALA A 193 -4.83 -11.92 9.12
N HIS A 194 -3.84 -12.69 8.68
CA HIS A 194 -3.44 -13.96 9.35
C HIS A 194 -2.69 -13.78 10.67
N MET A 195 -2.14 -12.60 10.93
CA MET A 195 -1.47 -12.30 12.20
C MET A 195 -2.51 -11.89 13.23
N ILE A 196 -3.35 -10.91 12.88
CA ILE A 196 -4.36 -10.36 13.79
C ILE A 196 -5.52 -11.34 13.99
N GLY A 197 -5.98 -11.97 12.91
CA GLY A 197 -7.23 -12.73 12.88
C GLY A 197 -8.45 -11.82 12.79
N PHE A 198 -9.56 -12.24 13.42
CA PHE A 198 -10.79 -11.45 13.50
C PHE A 198 -11.67 -11.89 14.69
N THR A 199 -12.59 -11.02 15.11
CA THR A 199 -13.65 -11.34 16.09
C THR A 199 -14.97 -11.80 15.43
N ASN A 200 -15.89 -12.43 16.18
CA ASN A 200 -17.26 -12.72 15.74
C ASN A 200 -18.16 -11.47 15.83
N VAL A 201 -19.49 -11.61 16.01
CA VAL A 201 -20.40 -10.46 16.20
C VAL A 201 -20.71 -10.18 17.67
N GLU A 202 -20.15 -10.99 18.57
CA GLU A 202 -20.13 -10.87 20.03
C GLU A 202 -18.85 -10.14 20.52
N ASP A 203 -17.93 -9.83 19.59
CA ASP A 203 -16.58 -9.28 19.78
C ASP A 203 -15.56 -10.23 20.48
N GLU A 204 -15.81 -11.54 20.37
CA GLU A 204 -14.89 -12.61 20.77
C GLU A 204 -13.96 -12.99 19.60
N GLY A 205 -12.66 -13.15 19.86
CA GLY A 205 -11.70 -13.61 18.86
C GLY A 205 -12.01 -14.99 18.29
N GLN A 206 -11.77 -15.18 16.99
CA GLN A 206 -12.04 -16.42 16.26
C GLN A 206 -10.81 -16.99 15.56
N GLU A 207 -9.82 -16.15 15.28
CA GLU A 207 -8.56 -16.47 14.62
C GLU A 207 -7.46 -15.55 15.15
N GLY A 208 -6.20 -15.90 14.87
CA GLY A 208 -5.04 -15.03 15.09
C GLY A 208 -4.81 -14.58 16.54
N ILE A 209 -4.13 -13.43 16.70
CA ILE A 209 -3.93 -12.74 17.98
C ILE A 209 -5.25 -12.42 18.67
N GLU A 210 -6.32 -12.08 17.93
CA GLU A 210 -7.63 -11.80 18.54
C GLU A 210 -8.17 -13.00 19.33
N LEU A 211 -7.90 -14.23 18.87
CA LEU A 211 -8.21 -15.47 19.60
C LEU A 211 -7.15 -15.82 20.64
N ALA A 212 -5.86 -15.69 20.33
CA ALA A 212 -4.78 -16.05 21.25
C ALA A 212 -4.81 -15.21 22.54
N ASP A 213 -4.87 -13.88 22.39
CA ASP A 213 -4.91 -12.92 23.49
C ASP A 213 -6.36 -12.54 23.87
N GLN A 214 -7.34 -13.39 23.55
CA GLN A 214 -8.77 -13.14 23.80
C GLN A 214 -9.05 -12.73 25.25
N ASN A 215 -8.36 -13.32 26.23
CA ASN A 215 -8.57 -13.02 27.66
C ASN A 215 -8.06 -11.62 28.07
N GLU A 216 -7.04 -11.10 27.40
CA GLU A 216 -6.47 -9.77 27.67
C GLU A 216 -7.16 -8.69 26.85
N LEU A 217 -7.44 -8.98 25.59
CA LEU A 217 -8.13 -8.08 24.66
C LEU A 217 -9.61 -7.90 25.02
N ALA A 218 -10.30 -8.92 25.54
CA ALA A 218 -11.71 -8.82 25.89
C ALA A 218 -11.97 -7.80 27.01
N SER A 219 -12.95 -6.95 26.79
CA SER A 219 -13.46 -6.04 27.83
C SER A 219 -14.56 -6.70 28.65
N VAL A 220 -14.61 -6.38 29.95
CA VAL A 220 -15.70 -6.80 30.84
C VAL A 220 -16.74 -5.67 30.91
N PRO A 221 -17.96 -5.85 30.36
CA PRO A 221 -19.02 -4.86 30.48
C PRO A 221 -19.40 -4.64 31.95
N GLY A 222 -19.68 -3.40 32.31
CA GLY A 222 -20.23 -3.09 33.63
C GLY A 222 -21.73 -3.30 33.67
N SER A 223 -22.35 -3.06 34.82
CA SER A 223 -23.80 -2.98 34.92
C SER A 223 -24.25 -2.01 36.01
N ARG A 224 -25.44 -1.44 35.83
CA ARG A 224 -26.13 -0.59 36.82
C ARG A 224 -27.59 -1.04 36.90
N ARG A 225 -28.10 -1.29 38.10
CA ARG A 225 -29.53 -1.51 38.31
C ARG A 225 -30.26 -0.16 38.34
N VAL A 226 -31.35 -0.06 37.58
CA VAL A 226 -32.17 1.15 37.49
C VAL A 226 -33.65 0.80 37.59
N ILE A 227 -34.47 1.74 38.04
CA ILE A 227 -35.93 1.67 37.93
C ILE A 227 -36.35 2.54 36.75
N LYS A 228 -37.20 1.99 35.88
CA LYS A 228 -37.76 2.68 34.71
C LYS A 228 -39.26 2.87 34.83
N ASP A 229 -39.77 3.97 34.28
CA ASP A 229 -41.22 4.16 34.10
C ASP A 229 -41.78 3.36 32.91
N ARG A 230 -43.11 3.42 32.73
CA ARG A 230 -43.87 2.77 31.65
C ARG A 230 -43.51 3.27 30.24
N ILE A 231 -42.71 4.34 30.14
CA ILE A 231 -42.23 4.97 28.90
C ILE A 231 -40.72 4.64 28.69
N GLY A 232 -40.07 3.99 29.66
CA GLY A 232 -38.69 3.54 29.61
C GLY A 232 -37.66 4.57 30.09
N ARG A 233 -38.06 5.71 30.65
CA ARG A 233 -37.16 6.71 31.26
C ARG A 233 -36.61 6.18 32.58
N ILE A 234 -35.37 6.53 32.94
CA ILE A 234 -34.77 6.15 34.22
C ILE A 234 -35.30 7.10 35.30
N VAL A 235 -35.87 6.54 36.37
CA VAL A 235 -36.50 7.28 37.47
C VAL A 235 -35.61 7.27 38.71
N GLU A 236 -34.89 6.17 38.95
CA GLU A 236 -34.12 5.94 40.16
C GLU A 236 -32.95 5.00 39.83
N ASP A 237 -31.75 5.30 40.34
CA ASP A 237 -30.59 4.42 40.30
C ASP A 237 -30.49 3.63 41.59
N VAL A 238 -30.13 2.35 41.50
CA VAL A 238 -29.90 1.46 42.65
C VAL A 238 -28.40 1.26 42.81
N ASP A 239 -27.88 1.37 44.04
CA ASP A 239 -26.42 1.40 44.34
C ASP A 239 -25.61 0.15 43.93
N GLU A 240 -26.26 -0.90 43.44
CA GLU A 240 -25.60 -2.05 42.82
C GLU A 240 -25.08 -1.69 41.41
N ARG A 241 -23.83 -1.22 41.34
CA ARG A 241 -23.12 -0.89 40.10
C ARG A 241 -21.77 -1.62 39.97
N LEU A 242 -21.68 -2.53 38.99
CA LEU A 242 -20.40 -3.07 38.52
C LEU A 242 -19.76 -2.08 37.53
N LYS A 243 -18.51 -1.67 37.79
CA LYS A 243 -17.77 -0.77 36.89
C LYS A 243 -17.28 -1.55 35.65
N PRO A 244 -17.45 -1.01 34.41
CA PRO A 244 -16.88 -1.60 33.22
C PRO A 244 -15.34 -1.61 33.28
N ARG A 245 -14.71 -2.59 32.63
CA ARG A 245 -13.25 -2.65 32.41
C ARG A 245 -12.99 -2.85 30.93
N ASN A 246 -12.24 -1.93 30.32
CA ASN A 246 -11.72 -2.11 28.96
C ASN A 246 -10.70 -3.25 28.93
N GLY A 247 -10.53 -3.89 27.77
CA GLY A 247 -9.44 -4.84 27.56
C GLY A 247 -8.09 -4.12 27.47
N GLN A 248 -7.00 -4.87 27.66
CA GLN A 248 -5.63 -4.37 27.60
C GLN A 248 -5.17 -4.20 26.14
N ASP A 249 -4.43 -3.13 25.85
CA ASP A 249 -3.83 -2.93 24.52
C ASP A 249 -2.61 -3.87 24.36
N VAL A 250 -2.59 -4.67 23.29
CA VAL A 250 -1.50 -5.62 22.99
C VAL A 250 -0.55 -5.04 21.93
N ALA A 251 0.76 -5.05 22.20
CA ALA A 251 1.80 -4.60 21.27
C ALA A 251 2.55 -5.78 20.64
N LEU A 252 2.39 -5.97 19.34
CA LEU A 252 3.03 -7.04 18.58
C LEU A 252 4.50 -6.74 18.29
N SER A 253 5.28 -7.79 18.07
CA SER A 253 6.66 -7.72 17.57
C SER A 253 6.74 -7.30 16.09
N LEU A 254 5.62 -7.41 15.37
CA LEU A 254 5.45 -7.05 13.96
C LEU A 254 5.81 -5.58 13.72
N ASP A 255 6.52 -5.32 12.63
CA ASP A 255 6.70 -3.98 12.07
C ASP A 255 5.82 -3.85 10.82
N SER A 256 4.94 -2.85 10.80
CA SER A 256 3.98 -2.69 9.68
C SER A 256 4.67 -2.36 8.35
N LYS A 257 5.84 -1.70 8.39
CA LYS A 257 6.64 -1.39 7.20
C LYS A 257 7.24 -2.69 6.65
N ILE A 258 7.80 -3.55 7.52
CA ILE A 258 8.37 -4.86 7.14
C ILE A 258 7.28 -5.86 6.70
N GLN A 259 6.12 -5.88 7.36
CA GLN A 259 4.96 -6.66 6.96
C GLN A 259 4.50 -6.31 5.54
N TYR A 260 4.35 -5.02 5.22
CA TYR A 260 3.99 -4.56 3.88
C TYR A 260 5.07 -4.90 2.83
N ILE A 261 6.36 -4.78 3.18
CA ILE A 261 7.49 -5.23 2.35
C ILE A 261 7.38 -6.72 2.03
N ALA A 262 7.08 -7.56 3.02
CA ALA A 262 6.95 -9.00 2.85
C ALA A 262 5.70 -9.38 2.03
N TYR A 263 4.54 -8.79 2.35
CA TYR A 263 3.27 -9.05 1.69
C TYR A 263 3.33 -8.73 0.20
N THR A 264 3.79 -7.53 -0.14
CA THR A 264 3.85 -7.04 -1.53
C THR A 264 4.73 -7.92 -2.40
N ASN A 265 5.93 -8.29 -1.91
CA ASN A 265 6.87 -9.12 -2.66
C ASN A 265 6.40 -10.57 -2.79
N LEU A 266 5.76 -11.13 -1.76
CA LEU A 266 5.19 -12.48 -1.80
C LEU A 266 4.02 -12.56 -2.78
N LYS A 267 3.08 -11.61 -2.72
CA LYS A 267 1.95 -11.51 -3.65
C LYS A 267 2.43 -11.39 -5.11
N ALA A 268 3.36 -10.47 -5.37
CA ALA A 268 3.93 -10.28 -6.71
C ALA A 268 4.59 -11.56 -7.27
N ALA A 269 5.22 -12.37 -6.42
CA ALA A 269 5.78 -13.66 -6.84
C ALA A 269 4.71 -14.71 -7.15
N VAL A 270 3.67 -14.83 -6.31
CA VAL A 270 2.54 -15.74 -6.59
C VAL A 270 1.83 -15.36 -7.89
N ASP A 271 1.56 -14.05 -8.08
CA ASP A 271 0.94 -13.51 -9.29
C ASP A 271 1.80 -13.71 -10.55
N ARG A 272 3.13 -13.60 -10.43
CA ARG A 272 4.12 -13.79 -11.52
C ARG A 272 4.26 -15.25 -11.93
N PHE A 273 4.48 -16.14 -10.97
CA PHE A 273 4.75 -17.57 -11.23
C PHE A 273 3.47 -18.42 -11.30
N LYS A 274 2.29 -17.78 -11.24
CA LYS A 274 0.96 -18.42 -11.23
C LYS A 274 0.90 -19.56 -10.22
N ALA A 275 1.42 -19.29 -9.02
CA ALA A 275 1.48 -20.26 -7.94
C ALA A 275 0.11 -20.40 -7.26
N LYS A 276 -0.14 -21.55 -6.61
CA LYS A 276 -1.37 -21.73 -5.83
C LYS A 276 -1.38 -20.87 -4.57
N ALA A 277 -0.24 -20.79 -3.88
CA ALA A 277 -0.10 -20.07 -2.62
C ALA A 277 1.35 -19.64 -2.37
N GLY A 278 1.55 -18.82 -1.33
CA GLY A 278 2.85 -18.43 -0.81
C GLY A 278 2.81 -18.16 0.69
N ALA A 279 3.98 -18.22 1.32
CA ALA A 279 4.19 -17.89 2.73
C ALA A 279 5.58 -17.27 2.90
N ALA A 280 5.72 -16.28 3.78
CA ALA A 280 7.02 -15.75 4.19
C ALA A 280 7.02 -15.26 5.64
N ILE A 281 8.18 -15.37 6.29
CA ILE A 281 8.41 -14.92 7.66
C ILE A 281 9.78 -14.23 7.77
N VAL A 282 9.83 -13.13 8.53
CA VAL A 282 11.03 -12.35 8.84
C VAL A 282 11.25 -12.38 10.36
N ILE A 283 12.43 -12.83 10.78
CA ILE A 283 12.80 -13.06 12.18
C ILE A 283 14.00 -12.19 12.56
N ASP A 284 13.90 -11.52 13.71
CA ASP A 284 15.00 -10.84 14.37
C ASP A 284 15.96 -11.85 15.05
N VAL A 285 17.22 -11.86 14.64
CA VAL A 285 18.25 -12.82 15.12
C VAL A 285 18.85 -12.43 16.48
N LYS A 286 18.51 -11.24 17.02
CA LYS A 286 18.95 -10.78 18.34
C LYS A 286 17.86 -10.91 19.41
N THR A 287 16.59 -10.75 19.05
CA THR A 287 15.46 -10.77 20.00
C THR A 287 14.54 -11.99 19.87
N GLY A 288 14.58 -12.71 18.75
CA GLY A 288 13.59 -13.75 18.43
C GLY A 288 12.23 -13.19 17.98
N GLU A 289 12.10 -11.87 17.87
CA GLU A 289 10.88 -11.21 17.41
C GLU A 289 10.55 -11.55 15.95
N VAL A 290 9.31 -11.93 15.68
CA VAL A 290 8.79 -12.04 14.32
C VAL A 290 8.42 -10.64 13.84
N LEU A 291 9.19 -10.11 12.89
CA LEU A 291 9.02 -8.75 12.35
C LEU A 291 7.95 -8.70 11.25
N ALA A 292 7.75 -9.81 10.54
CA ALA A 292 6.67 -9.99 9.58
C ALA A 292 6.31 -11.47 9.42
N LEU A 293 5.02 -11.74 9.20
CA LEU A 293 4.45 -13.07 8.93
C LEU A 293 3.31 -12.89 7.94
N VAL A 294 3.50 -13.38 6.71
CA VAL A 294 2.58 -13.16 5.59
C VAL A 294 2.25 -14.46 4.87
N ASN A 295 1.00 -14.59 4.43
CA ASN A 295 0.54 -15.67 3.57
C ASN A 295 -0.24 -15.09 2.38
N TYR A 296 -0.27 -15.83 1.28
CA TYR A 296 -1.14 -15.53 0.14
C TYR A 296 -1.71 -16.84 -0.45
N PRO A 297 -2.99 -16.90 -0.86
CA PRO A 297 -4.01 -15.86 -0.81
C PRO A 297 -4.38 -15.44 0.63
N THR A 298 -5.02 -14.27 0.75
CA THR A 298 -5.43 -13.64 2.00
C THR A 298 -6.91 -13.23 1.94
N TYR A 299 -7.42 -12.55 2.98
CA TYR A 299 -8.80 -12.07 3.11
C TYR A 299 -8.81 -10.71 3.82
N ASN A 300 -9.89 -9.93 3.67
CA ASN A 300 -10.08 -8.68 4.41
C ASN A 300 -10.89 -8.97 5.70
N PRO A 301 -10.32 -8.87 6.92
CA PRO A 301 -11.03 -9.18 8.17
C PRO A 301 -12.21 -8.23 8.49
N ASN A 302 -12.31 -7.09 7.78
CA ASN A 302 -13.43 -6.15 7.89
C ASN A 302 -14.71 -6.62 7.15
N ASP A 303 -14.57 -7.54 6.18
CA ASP A 303 -15.63 -8.11 5.36
C ASP A 303 -15.67 -9.64 5.50
N ARG A 304 -16.80 -10.16 5.97
CA ARG A 304 -17.01 -11.57 6.32
C ARG A 304 -17.93 -12.29 5.32
N SER A 305 -18.28 -11.64 4.21
CA SER A 305 -19.20 -12.17 3.19
C SER A 305 -18.61 -13.31 2.35
N HIS A 306 -17.29 -13.28 2.10
CA HIS A 306 -16.62 -14.18 1.16
C HIS A 306 -15.31 -14.78 1.74
N MET A 307 -15.36 -15.28 2.98
CA MET A 307 -14.24 -15.98 3.61
C MET A 307 -14.22 -17.46 3.21
N THR A 308 -13.24 -17.88 2.39
CA THR A 308 -13.02 -19.31 2.07
C THR A 308 -11.87 -19.91 2.88
N GLY A 309 -11.95 -21.21 3.19
CA GLY A 309 -10.99 -21.88 4.08
C GLY A 309 -9.53 -21.89 3.61
N GLU A 310 -9.24 -21.77 2.31
CA GLU A 310 -7.86 -21.63 1.81
C GLU A 310 -7.26 -20.23 1.99
N GLN A 311 -8.11 -19.21 2.20
CA GLN A 311 -7.70 -17.83 2.49
C GLN A 311 -7.48 -17.60 3.98
N LEU A 312 -8.30 -18.17 4.87
CA LEU A 312 -8.17 -18.01 6.32
C LEU A 312 -6.90 -18.66 6.88
N ARG A 313 -6.43 -19.74 6.24
CA ARG A 313 -5.35 -20.62 6.70
C ARG A 313 -3.99 -19.91 6.81
N ASN A 314 -3.50 -19.71 8.03
CA ASN A 314 -2.14 -19.20 8.29
C ASN A 314 -1.06 -20.25 7.94
N ARG A 315 -0.59 -20.24 6.69
CA ARG A 315 0.32 -21.25 6.11
C ARG A 315 1.71 -21.28 6.77
N VAL A 316 2.25 -20.16 7.23
CA VAL A 316 3.56 -20.11 7.93
C VAL A 316 3.59 -21.08 9.12
N LEU A 317 2.49 -21.17 9.87
CA LEU A 317 2.33 -22.04 11.04
C LEU A 317 1.67 -23.40 10.75
N THR A 318 0.72 -23.45 9.80
CA THR A 318 -0.13 -24.65 9.57
C THR A 318 0.30 -25.53 8.39
N ASP A 319 1.00 -25.01 7.36
CA ASP A 319 1.41 -25.80 6.20
C ASP A 319 2.75 -26.51 6.48
N VAL A 320 2.67 -27.80 6.81
CA VAL A 320 3.85 -28.69 6.84
C VAL A 320 4.20 -29.20 5.45
N PHE A 321 5.49 -29.24 5.12
CA PHE A 321 5.99 -29.74 3.84
C PHE A 321 7.38 -30.37 4.02
N GLU A 322 7.82 -31.15 3.03
CA GLU A 322 9.19 -31.68 3.02
C GLU A 322 10.16 -30.55 2.65
N PRO A 323 11.13 -30.20 3.51
CA PRO A 323 11.98 -29.03 3.30
C PRO A 323 12.97 -29.19 2.13
N GLY A 324 13.36 -30.41 1.79
CA GLY A 324 14.36 -30.69 0.77
C GLY A 324 15.72 -30.04 1.10
N SER A 325 16.40 -29.52 0.06
CA SER A 325 17.80 -29.09 0.15
C SER A 325 18.14 -27.99 1.17
N ILE A 326 17.16 -27.33 1.79
CA ILE A 326 17.40 -26.41 2.92
C ILE A 326 17.78 -27.13 4.22
N MET A 327 17.68 -28.46 4.29
CA MET A 327 18.21 -29.25 5.42
C MET A 327 19.72 -29.50 5.36
N LYS A 328 20.35 -29.38 4.18
CA LYS A 328 21.77 -29.69 3.97
C LYS A 328 22.72 -28.90 4.90
N PRO A 329 22.51 -27.59 5.17
CA PRO A 329 23.33 -26.88 6.14
C PRO A 329 23.37 -27.52 7.53
N PHE A 330 22.25 -28.05 8.04
CA PHE A 330 22.20 -28.70 9.36
C PHE A 330 22.94 -30.05 9.39
N THR A 331 22.79 -30.85 8.33
CA THR A 331 23.57 -32.10 8.16
C THR A 331 25.07 -31.81 8.14
N VAL A 332 25.49 -30.74 7.43
CA VAL A 332 26.89 -30.31 7.37
C VAL A 332 27.37 -29.72 8.70
N SER A 333 26.56 -28.91 9.38
CA SER A 333 26.88 -28.40 10.73
C SER A 333 27.19 -29.55 11.68
N LEU A 334 26.32 -30.56 11.76
CA LEU A 334 26.51 -31.70 12.65
C LEU A 334 27.80 -32.48 12.35
N ALA A 335 28.14 -32.68 11.07
CA ALA A 335 29.36 -33.38 10.67
C ALA A 335 30.65 -32.58 10.93
N LEU A 336 30.60 -31.24 10.88
CA LEU A 336 31.70 -30.35 11.26
C LEU A 336 31.87 -30.31 12.79
N ASP A 337 30.78 -30.21 13.55
CA ASP A 337 30.80 -30.12 15.02
C ASP A 337 31.26 -31.43 15.68
N LEU A 338 30.90 -32.58 15.11
CA LEU A 338 31.41 -33.90 15.51
C LEU A 338 32.78 -34.24 14.88
N HIS A 339 33.41 -33.28 14.19
CA HIS A 339 34.72 -33.40 13.54
C HIS A 339 34.86 -34.61 12.61
N ARG A 340 33.77 -35.04 11.97
CA ARG A 340 33.76 -36.11 10.95
C ARG A 340 34.27 -35.61 9.61
N VAL A 341 34.03 -34.33 9.31
CA VAL A 341 34.55 -33.64 8.13
C VAL A 341 35.13 -32.27 8.53
N SER A 342 35.97 -31.71 7.68
CA SER A 342 36.43 -30.32 7.75
C SER A 342 35.95 -29.53 6.52
N PRO A 343 36.03 -28.19 6.51
CA PRO A 343 35.69 -27.40 5.31
C PRO A 343 36.45 -27.79 4.03
N THR A 344 37.65 -28.39 4.17
CA THR A 344 38.51 -28.84 3.07
C THR A 344 38.37 -30.33 2.73
N THR A 345 37.58 -31.10 3.50
CA THR A 345 37.30 -32.50 3.17
C THR A 345 36.68 -32.61 1.77
N LEU A 346 37.28 -33.47 0.94
CA LEU A 346 36.82 -33.77 -0.41
C LEU A 346 35.79 -34.91 -0.37
N VAL A 347 34.70 -34.72 -1.10
CA VAL A 347 33.60 -35.66 -1.26
C VAL A 347 33.38 -35.88 -2.75
N ASP A 348 33.75 -37.07 -3.23
CA ASP A 348 33.40 -37.52 -4.57
C ASP A 348 31.87 -37.64 -4.71
N THR A 349 31.29 -37.03 -5.74
CA THR A 349 29.88 -37.13 -6.14
C THR A 349 29.71 -37.82 -7.50
N GLY A 350 30.81 -38.19 -8.14
CA GLY A 350 30.85 -38.91 -9.42
C GLY A 350 30.08 -38.24 -10.54
N GLY A 351 29.49 -39.07 -11.41
CA GLY A 351 28.63 -38.66 -12.52
C GLY A 351 27.21 -38.25 -12.12
N GLY A 352 26.99 -37.78 -10.89
CA GLY A 352 25.67 -37.28 -10.44
C GLY A 352 24.63 -38.37 -10.17
N ARG A 353 25.06 -39.63 -10.03
CA ARG A 353 24.22 -40.78 -9.61
C ARG A 353 24.97 -41.63 -8.59
N PHE A 354 24.28 -42.05 -7.53
CA PHE A 354 24.81 -42.93 -6.48
C PHE A 354 23.71 -43.86 -5.97
N THR A 355 23.97 -45.17 -5.91
CA THR A 355 22.98 -46.16 -5.45
C THR A 355 23.29 -46.58 -4.02
N LEU A 356 22.28 -46.50 -3.13
CA LEU A 356 22.35 -46.89 -1.73
C LEU A 356 21.16 -47.81 -1.40
N ASP A 357 21.44 -48.99 -0.85
CA ASP A 357 20.44 -50.01 -0.47
C ASP A 357 19.41 -50.32 -1.59
N GLY A 358 19.85 -50.29 -2.85
CA GLY A 358 19.01 -50.52 -4.04
C GLY A 358 18.28 -49.29 -4.59
N ALA A 359 18.31 -48.14 -3.90
CA ALA A 359 17.71 -46.89 -4.35
C ALA A 359 18.74 -45.93 -4.96
N THR A 360 18.42 -45.33 -6.11
CA THR A 360 19.30 -44.38 -6.80
C THR A 360 19.04 -42.95 -6.35
N ILE A 361 20.06 -42.32 -5.77
CA ILE A 361 20.13 -40.90 -5.40
C ILE A 361 20.79 -40.15 -6.55
N THR A 362 20.23 -39.00 -6.93
CA THR A 362 20.67 -38.22 -8.10
C THR A 362 20.93 -36.76 -7.74
N ASP A 363 21.93 -36.17 -8.39
CA ASP A 363 22.18 -34.73 -8.40
C ASP A 363 21.72 -34.12 -9.74
N ASP A 364 21.57 -32.79 -9.78
CA ASP A 364 21.16 -32.07 -11.00
C ASP A 364 22.22 -32.13 -12.12
N ALA A 365 23.49 -32.42 -11.77
CA ALA A 365 24.60 -32.66 -12.69
C ALA A 365 25.68 -33.55 -12.04
N GLY A 366 26.59 -34.09 -12.86
CA GLY A 366 27.80 -34.75 -12.37
C GLY A 366 28.86 -33.72 -11.96
N PHE A 367 29.02 -33.48 -10.66
CA PHE A 367 29.94 -32.47 -10.15
C PHE A 367 31.37 -32.99 -9.89
N GLY A 368 31.62 -34.30 -10.02
CA GLY A 368 32.92 -34.90 -9.70
C GLY A 368 33.23 -34.76 -8.21
N VAL A 369 34.43 -34.28 -7.86
CA VAL A 369 34.85 -34.11 -6.46
C VAL A 369 34.54 -32.69 -5.96
N LEU A 370 33.80 -32.59 -4.86
CA LEU A 370 33.44 -31.32 -4.21
C LEU A 370 34.07 -31.20 -2.82
N THR A 371 34.39 -29.99 -2.38
CA THR A 371 34.60 -29.71 -0.94
C THR A 371 33.26 -29.72 -0.21
N ILE A 372 33.27 -29.78 1.13
CA ILE A 372 32.05 -29.60 1.97
C ILE A 372 31.33 -28.28 1.64
N GLY A 373 32.06 -27.19 1.39
CA GLY A 373 31.49 -25.94 0.89
C GLY A 373 30.85 -26.09 -0.50
N GLY A 374 31.49 -26.83 -1.40
CA GLY A 374 30.95 -27.18 -2.72
C GLY A 374 29.64 -27.98 -2.66
N VAL A 375 29.50 -28.91 -1.71
CA VAL A 375 28.26 -29.68 -1.49
C VAL A 375 27.08 -28.75 -1.14
N ILE A 376 27.31 -27.72 -0.31
CA ILE A 376 26.29 -26.69 -0.04
C ILE A 376 26.05 -25.80 -1.27
N GLN A 377 27.13 -25.31 -1.91
CA GLN A 377 27.06 -24.40 -3.06
C GLN A 377 26.28 -24.98 -4.24
N LYS A 378 26.68 -26.19 -4.67
CA LYS A 378 26.10 -26.94 -5.79
C LYS A 378 24.86 -27.75 -5.40
N SER A 379 24.51 -27.77 -4.11
CA SER A 379 23.31 -28.44 -3.59
C SER A 379 23.28 -29.95 -3.85
N SER A 380 24.41 -30.64 -3.77
CA SER A 380 24.50 -32.09 -4.01
C SER A 380 23.73 -32.91 -2.96
N ASN A 381 22.83 -33.80 -3.42
CA ASN A 381 22.18 -34.84 -2.62
C ASN A 381 23.15 -35.99 -2.31
N ILE A 382 24.01 -36.34 -3.27
CA ILE A 382 25.01 -37.41 -3.14
C ILE A 382 26.07 -37.05 -2.09
N GLY A 383 26.58 -35.81 -2.13
CA GLY A 383 27.51 -35.29 -1.14
C GLY A 383 26.89 -35.23 0.26
N ALA A 384 25.66 -34.72 0.38
CA ALA A 384 24.92 -34.74 1.64
C ALA A 384 24.69 -36.17 2.18
N THR A 385 24.46 -37.13 1.29
CA THR A 385 24.36 -38.56 1.64
C THR A 385 25.68 -39.13 2.14
N LYS A 386 26.78 -38.93 1.40
CA LYS A 386 28.11 -39.43 1.79
C LYS A 386 28.64 -38.81 3.09
N ILE A 387 28.21 -37.59 3.43
CA ILE A 387 28.44 -36.97 4.75
C ILE A 387 27.55 -37.63 5.82
N ALA A 388 26.25 -37.79 5.57
CA ALA A 388 25.31 -38.37 6.53
C ALA A 388 25.62 -39.84 6.89
N MET A 389 26.20 -40.61 5.97
CA MET A 389 26.66 -41.98 6.24
C MET A 389 27.89 -42.07 7.17
N GLN A 390 28.46 -40.94 7.59
CA GLN A 390 29.50 -40.85 8.62
C GLN A 390 28.94 -40.49 10.01
N LEU A 391 27.61 -40.32 10.11
CA LEU A 391 26.88 -39.96 11.32
C LEU A 391 26.02 -41.14 11.80
N ARG A 392 25.81 -41.25 13.11
CA ARG A 392 24.84 -42.19 13.68
C ARG A 392 23.41 -41.66 13.47
N PRO A 393 22.40 -42.52 13.23
CA PRO A 393 20.99 -42.11 13.14
C PRO A 393 20.52 -41.30 14.36
N GLU A 394 21.00 -41.67 15.55
CA GLU A 394 20.73 -40.98 16.82
C GLU A 394 21.25 -39.54 16.84
N GLU A 395 22.48 -39.29 16.35
CA GLU A 395 23.08 -37.95 16.31
C GLU A 395 22.27 -37.02 15.40
N MET A 396 21.89 -37.51 14.22
CA MET A 396 21.05 -36.76 13.27
C MET A 396 19.65 -36.48 13.82
N TRP A 397 19.01 -37.49 14.43
CA TRP A 397 17.68 -37.33 15.04
C TRP A 397 17.71 -36.36 16.22
N SER A 398 18.71 -36.48 17.11
CA SER A 398 18.88 -35.58 18.25
C SER A 398 18.99 -34.14 17.75
N MET A 399 19.88 -33.86 16.79
CA MET A 399 20.04 -32.53 16.20
C MET A 399 18.74 -32.00 15.57
N TYR A 400 18.00 -32.83 14.81
CA TYR A 400 16.70 -32.43 14.25
C TYR A 400 15.65 -32.11 15.34
N THR A 401 15.64 -32.83 16.47
CA THR A 401 14.77 -32.49 17.61
C THR A 401 15.23 -31.22 18.34
N SER A 402 16.55 -31.00 18.49
CA SER A 402 17.11 -29.80 19.13
C SER A 402 16.80 -28.52 18.37
N ILE A 403 16.73 -28.57 17.03
CA ILE A 403 16.24 -27.44 16.21
C ILE A 403 14.70 -27.34 16.14
N GLY A 404 13.97 -28.25 16.81
CA GLY A 404 12.51 -28.20 16.98
C GLY A 404 11.66 -28.91 15.93
N LEU A 405 12.22 -29.86 15.16
CA LEU A 405 11.44 -30.64 14.17
C LEU A 405 10.72 -31.82 14.83
N GLY A 406 9.49 -32.09 14.37
CA GLY A 406 8.63 -33.14 14.93
C GLY A 406 7.92 -32.77 16.24
N GLN A 407 8.01 -31.50 16.66
CA GLN A 407 7.32 -30.96 17.84
C GLN A 407 6.59 -29.67 17.46
N ALA A 408 5.39 -29.45 18.00
CA ALA A 408 4.66 -28.20 17.80
C ALA A 408 5.47 -27.01 18.37
N PRO A 409 5.65 -25.91 17.63
CA PRO A 409 6.26 -24.71 18.17
C PRO A 409 5.49 -24.22 19.41
N LYS A 410 6.20 -23.97 20.51
CA LYS A 410 5.66 -23.21 21.64
C LYS A 410 5.61 -21.73 21.25
N VAL A 411 4.49 -21.34 20.66
CA VAL A 411 4.11 -19.97 20.32
C VAL A 411 2.64 -19.82 20.71
N ASP A 412 2.29 -18.67 21.27
CA ASP A 412 0.93 -18.38 21.71
C ASP A 412 0.07 -18.00 20.50
N PHE A 413 -0.18 -19.00 19.64
CA PHE A 413 -0.94 -18.87 18.40
C PHE A 413 -1.59 -20.23 18.04
N PRO A 414 -2.91 -20.27 17.75
CA PRO A 414 -3.64 -21.51 17.53
C PRO A 414 -3.20 -22.27 16.26
N GLY A 415 -3.29 -23.61 16.31
CA GLY A 415 -3.09 -24.47 15.13
C GLY A 415 -1.66 -24.68 14.65
N ALA A 416 -0.63 -24.23 15.39
CA ALA A 416 0.77 -24.40 15.02
C ALA A 416 1.15 -25.88 14.82
N ALA A 417 1.56 -26.26 13.61
CA ALA A 417 1.75 -27.66 13.23
C ALA A 417 3.12 -28.21 13.65
N ALA A 418 3.14 -29.45 14.15
CA ALA A 418 4.34 -30.13 14.65
C ALA A 418 5.29 -30.66 13.56
N GLY A 419 4.82 -30.82 12.33
CA GLY A 419 5.55 -31.54 11.29
C GLY A 419 5.59 -33.05 11.56
N ARG A 420 6.61 -33.74 11.02
CA ARG A 420 6.83 -35.17 11.25
C ARG A 420 8.32 -35.49 11.23
N LEU A 421 8.81 -36.08 12.32
CA LEU A 421 10.13 -36.70 12.44
C LEU A 421 9.94 -38.09 13.08
N ARG A 422 10.45 -39.15 12.44
CA ARG A 422 10.29 -40.53 12.96
C ARG A 422 11.41 -40.86 13.96
N PRO A 423 11.18 -41.66 15.01
CA PRO A 423 12.25 -42.12 15.91
C PRO A 423 13.39 -42.84 15.18
N TRP A 424 14.64 -42.58 15.59
CA TRP A 424 15.84 -43.07 14.89
C TRP A 424 16.01 -44.59 14.89
N LYS A 425 15.47 -45.28 15.92
CA LYS A 425 15.62 -46.73 16.14
C LYS A 425 15.09 -47.62 15.00
N HIS A 426 14.37 -47.04 14.04
CA HIS A 426 13.78 -47.74 12.90
C HIS A 426 14.19 -47.13 11.54
N TRP A 427 15.23 -46.28 11.52
CA TRP A 427 15.74 -45.69 10.28
C TRP A 427 16.60 -46.69 9.51
N ARG A 428 16.25 -46.93 8.24
CA ARG A 428 17.13 -47.58 7.26
C ARG A 428 18.17 -46.57 6.77
N ARG A 429 19.33 -47.02 6.26
CA ARG A 429 20.40 -46.11 5.80
C ARG A 429 19.92 -45.19 4.68
N ILE A 430 19.12 -45.73 3.75
CA ILE A 430 18.46 -44.92 2.71
C ILE A 430 17.52 -43.83 3.26
N GLU A 431 16.86 -44.05 4.40
CA GLU A 431 15.97 -43.05 5.01
C GLU A 431 16.77 -41.97 5.74
N GLN A 432 17.86 -42.35 6.42
CA GLN A 432 18.84 -41.41 6.95
C GLN A 432 19.45 -40.55 5.83
N ALA A 433 19.74 -41.16 4.67
CA ALA A 433 20.19 -40.46 3.48
C ALA A 433 19.15 -39.47 2.95
N THR A 434 17.88 -39.88 2.74
CA THR A 434 16.83 -38.95 2.26
C THR A 434 16.63 -37.77 3.22
N MET A 435 16.66 -38.01 4.53
CA MET A 435 16.50 -36.95 5.53
C MET A 435 17.67 -35.96 5.53
N SER A 436 18.89 -36.42 5.19
CA SER A 436 20.08 -35.55 5.10
C SER A 436 19.95 -34.43 4.06
N TYR A 437 19.15 -34.67 3.01
CA TYR A 437 18.76 -33.70 1.99
C TYR A 437 17.25 -33.36 2.02
N GLY A 438 16.58 -33.62 3.15
CA GLY A 438 15.28 -33.05 3.53
C GLY A 438 14.02 -33.77 3.01
N TYR A 439 14.10 -35.06 2.72
CA TYR A 439 12.96 -35.94 2.36
C TYR A 439 12.77 -37.05 3.40
N GLY A 440 11.54 -37.44 3.69
CA GLY A 440 11.18 -38.39 4.78
C GLY A 440 10.90 -37.72 6.13
N LEU A 441 10.96 -36.38 6.19
CA LEU A 441 10.56 -35.56 7.33
C LEU A 441 9.80 -34.32 6.83
N SER A 442 8.92 -33.75 7.64
CA SER A 442 8.17 -32.52 7.29
C SER A 442 8.20 -31.48 8.39
N ALA A 443 8.17 -30.20 7.99
CA ALA A 443 8.24 -29.04 8.87
C ALA A 443 7.37 -27.88 8.35
N SER A 444 6.97 -26.96 9.23
CA SER A 444 6.33 -25.69 8.86
C SER A 444 7.38 -24.62 8.52
N LEU A 445 6.98 -23.55 7.82
CA LEU A 445 7.91 -22.46 7.48
C LEU A 445 8.40 -21.71 8.74
N PHE A 446 7.58 -21.65 9.79
CA PHE A 446 7.95 -21.14 11.11
C PHE A 446 9.06 -21.98 11.77
N GLN A 447 8.93 -23.32 11.78
CA GLN A 447 9.97 -24.23 12.30
C GLN A 447 11.30 -24.04 11.54
N LEU A 448 11.24 -23.91 10.21
CA LEU A 448 12.42 -23.75 9.36
C LEU A 448 13.11 -22.38 9.55
N GLY A 449 12.32 -21.30 9.67
CA GLY A 449 12.84 -19.98 10.02
C GLY A 449 13.51 -19.97 11.40
N ARG A 450 12.89 -20.60 12.40
CA ARG A 450 13.47 -20.75 13.75
C ARG A 450 14.75 -21.58 13.74
N ALA A 451 14.77 -22.72 13.05
CA ALA A 451 15.95 -23.57 12.95
C ALA A 451 17.15 -22.82 12.36
N TYR A 452 16.92 -21.94 11.38
CA TYR A 452 17.97 -21.11 10.79
C TYR A 452 18.58 -20.08 11.75
N THR A 453 17.92 -19.73 12.87
CA THR A 453 18.58 -18.88 13.89
C THR A 453 19.77 -19.59 14.51
N ALA A 454 19.80 -20.93 14.59
CA ALA A 454 20.96 -21.67 15.10
C ALA A 454 22.23 -21.43 14.27
N ILE A 455 22.11 -21.23 12.96
CA ILE A 455 23.24 -20.90 12.08
C ILE A 455 23.52 -19.39 12.12
N ALA A 456 22.47 -18.56 12.24
CA ALA A 456 22.59 -17.10 12.24
C ALA A 456 23.17 -16.52 13.55
N HIS A 457 22.81 -17.09 14.71
CA HIS A 457 23.17 -16.66 16.06
C HIS A 457 24.22 -17.59 16.69
N ASP A 458 25.33 -17.79 15.98
CA ASP A 458 26.54 -18.48 16.45
C ASP A 458 26.31 -19.80 17.22
N GLY A 459 25.43 -20.64 16.66
CA GLY A 459 25.13 -21.99 17.13
C GLY A 459 23.90 -22.09 18.04
N ARG A 460 23.22 -20.98 18.36
CA ARG A 460 22.10 -20.95 19.32
C ARG A 460 20.72 -20.81 18.67
N ILE A 461 19.81 -21.73 18.97
CA ILE A 461 18.40 -21.61 18.58
C ILE A 461 17.64 -20.71 19.57
N ILE A 462 16.91 -19.74 19.06
CA ILE A 462 16.20 -18.74 19.85
C ILE A 462 14.70 -19.13 19.94
N PRO A 463 13.98 -18.92 21.07
CA PRO A 463 12.52 -18.91 21.05
C PRO A 463 12.02 -17.77 20.15
N LEU A 464 10.89 -17.97 19.46
CA LEU A 464 10.27 -16.90 18.65
C LEU A 464 9.07 -16.31 19.38
N THR A 465 8.90 -14.99 19.28
CA THR A 465 7.75 -14.26 19.85
C THR A 465 6.98 -13.49 18.78
N LEU A 466 5.66 -13.41 18.95
CA LEU A 466 4.76 -12.51 18.20
C LEU A 466 4.43 -11.22 18.98
N ILE A 467 4.76 -11.18 20.28
CA ILE A 467 4.55 -10.06 21.19
C ILE A 467 5.88 -9.31 21.38
N LYS A 468 5.82 -7.98 21.44
CA LYS A 468 7.00 -7.12 21.63
C LYS A 468 7.63 -7.34 23.01
N GLY A 469 8.95 -7.50 23.07
CA GLY A 469 9.67 -7.67 24.34
C GLY A 469 9.60 -6.43 25.24
N GLY A 470 8.90 -6.52 26.38
CA GLY A 470 8.69 -5.39 27.30
C GLY A 470 9.91 -4.98 28.14
N ASN A 471 10.89 -5.87 28.33
CA ASN A 471 12.14 -5.61 29.03
C ASN A 471 13.32 -6.18 28.25
N GLY A 472 14.43 -5.44 28.19
CA GLY A 472 15.54 -5.63 27.23
C GLY A 472 16.45 -6.85 27.42
N ALA A 473 16.00 -7.91 28.09
CA ALA A 473 16.74 -9.17 28.18
C ALA A 473 16.55 -9.99 26.90
N ALA A 474 17.55 -10.01 26.02
CA ALA A 474 17.55 -10.88 24.85
C ALA A 474 17.47 -12.36 25.31
N PRO A 475 16.53 -13.17 24.78
CA PRO A 475 16.32 -14.53 25.25
C PRO A 475 17.57 -15.40 25.00
N GLN A 476 18.09 -16.03 26.05
CA GLN A 476 19.26 -16.89 25.96
C GLN A 476 18.95 -18.16 25.16
N GLY A 477 19.31 -18.15 23.88
CA GLY A 477 19.07 -19.26 22.96
C GLY A 477 19.88 -20.51 23.33
N THR A 478 19.29 -21.69 23.16
CA THR A 478 19.92 -22.98 23.45
C THR A 478 21.02 -23.29 22.44
N GLN A 479 22.22 -23.65 22.90
CA GLN A 479 23.33 -24.05 22.02
C GLN A 479 23.02 -25.40 21.35
N VAL A 480 23.14 -25.47 20.03
CA VAL A 480 22.91 -26.67 19.19
C VAL A 480 24.15 -27.05 18.38
N PHE A 481 24.94 -26.06 17.96
CA PHE A 481 26.25 -26.24 17.32
C PHE A 481 27.29 -25.32 17.98
N SER A 482 28.59 -25.55 17.79
CA SER A 482 29.61 -24.58 18.19
C SER A 482 29.53 -23.29 17.35
N ALA A 483 29.94 -22.17 17.96
CA ALA A 483 30.06 -20.88 17.27
C ALA A 483 31.08 -20.92 16.10
N THR A 484 32.03 -21.86 16.11
CA THR A 484 32.97 -22.04 14.99
C THR A 484 32.31 -22.74 13.82
N THR A 485 31.60 -23.85 14.05
CA THR A 485 30.80 -24.52 13.02
C THR A 485 29.75 -23.59 12.41
N ALA A 486 29.01 -22.84 13.23
CA ALA A 486 28.02 -21.87 12.74
C ALA A 486 28.66 -20.83 11.79
N ARG A 487 29.81 -20.25 12.16
CA ARG A 487 30.55 -19.29 11.30
C ARG A 487 31.09 -19.94 10.01
N GLN A 488 31.59 -21.16 10.07
CA GLN A 488 32.04 -21.91 8.88
C GLN A 488 30.87 -22.18 7.92
N VAL A 489 29.73 -22.65 8.43
CA VAL A 489 28.54 -22.94 7.63
C VAL A 489 27.92 -21.64 7.07
N ARG A 490 27.95 -20.53 7.81
CA ARG A 490 27.62 -19.19 7.25
C ARG A 490 28.51 -18.85 6.06
N ALA A 491 29.83 -19.01 6.16
CA ALA A 491 30.74 -18.76 5.03
C ALA A 491 30.44 -19.65 3.80
N MET A 492 30.10 -20.93 4.02
CA MET A 492 29.66 -21.83 2.95
C MET A 492 28.34 -21.40 2.31
N MET A 493 27.34 -21.00 3.12
CA MET A 493 26.02 -20.55 2.65
C MET A 493 26.05 -19.21 1.90
N GLU A 494 27.08 -18.37 2.11
CA GLU A 494 27.32 -17.17 1.29
C GLU A 494 27.75 -17.53 -0.15
N THR A 495 28.33 -18.70 -0.39
CA THR A 495 28.72 -19.13 -1.75
C THR A 495 27.52 -19.48 -2.64
N VAL A 496 26.34 -19.72 -2.04
CA VAL A 496 25.08 -20.07 -2.74
C VAL A 496 24.49 -18.87 -3.49
N THR A 497 24.69 -17.66 -2.98
CA THR A 497 24.19 -16.39 -3.53
C THR A 497 25.20 -15.68 -4.44
N ARG A 498 26.45 -16.14 -4.46
CA ARG A 498 27.51 -15.65 -5.35
C ARG A 498 27.42 -16.28 -6.75
N PRO A 499 28.07 -15.71 -7.78
CA PRO A 499 28.23 -16.35 -9.08
C PRO A 499 28.75 -17.79 -8.96
N GLY A 500 28.19 -18.70 -9.75
CA GLY A 500 28.47 -20.15 -9.67
C GLY A 500 27.75 -20.89 -8.53
N GLY A 501 27.06 -20.18 -7.62
CA GLY A 501 26.13 -20.74 -6.63
C GLY A 501 24.76 -21.08 -7.21
N THR A 502 23.95 -21.84 -6.45
CA THR A 502 22.61 -22.30 -6.87
C THR A 502 21.50 -21.26 -6.74
N SER A 503 21.77 -20.03 -6.27
CA SER A 503 20.74 -18.98 -6.11
C SER A 503 21.31 -17.55 -6.20
N PRO A 504 21.96 -17.14 -7.32
CA PRO A 504 22.52 -15.80 -7.47
C PRO A 504 21.47 -14.69 -7.35
N ASN A 505 20.23 -14.95 -7.76
CA ASN A 505 19.11 -14.01 -7.65
C ASN A 505 18.65 -13.72 -6.21
N ALA A 506 19.25 -14.39 -5.21
CA ALA A 506 19.05 -14.11 -3.78
C ALA A 506 20.11 -13.14 -3.20
N ALA A 507 21.07 -12.66 -4.02
CA ALA A 507 21.99 -11.61 -3.62
C ALA A 507 21.26 -10.27 -3.36
N VAL A 508 21.74 -9.48 -2.40
CA VAL A 508 21.17 -8.18 -2.01
C VAL A 508 22.21 -7.07 -2.23
N PRO A 509 21.92 -6.01 -3.01
CA PRO A 509 22.83 -4.90 -3.19
C PRO A 509 23.25 -4.25 -1.87
N GLY A 510 24.57 -4.10 -1.66
CA GLY A 510 25.17 -3.50 -0.46
C GLY A 510 25.37 -4.45 0.73
N TYR A 511 24.89 -5.70 0.68
CA TYR A 511 24.97 -6.63 1.82
C TYR A 511 25.51 -8.00 1.42
N ARG A 512 26.44 -8.52 2.24
CA ARG A 512 26.81 -9.95 2.22
C ARG A 512 25.64 -10.77 2.73
N VAL A 513 25.01 -11.56 1.85
CA VAL A 513 23.85 -12.40 2.17
C VAL A 513 24.09 -13.84 1.77
N GLY A 514 23.49 -14.77 2.49
CA GLY A 514 23.67 -16.20 2.28
C GLY A 514 22.47 -17.00 2.76
N GLY A 515 22.32 -18.20 2.24
CA GLY A 515 21.12 -19.00 2.46
C GLY A 515 21.14 -20.30 1.70
N LYS A 516 19.98 -20.95 1.61
CA LYS A 516 19.82 -22.14 0.78
C LYS A 516 18.45 -22.18 0.14
N SER A 517 18.45 -22.53 -1.14
CA SER A 517 17.28 -22.92 -1.93
C SER A 517 16.89 -24.37 -1.70
N GLY A 518 15.59 -24.63 -1.68
CA GLY A 518 14.98 -25.95 -1.74
C GLY A 518 13.92 -26.00 -2.83
N THR A 519 13.85 -27.12 -3.52
CA THR A 519 12.74 -27.49 -4.40
C THR A 519 12.33 -28.89 -3.98
N ALA A 520 11.09 -29.04 -3.54
CA ALA A 520 10.53 -30.30 -3.08
C ALA A 520 9.35 -30.73 -3.95
N TYR A 521 9.27 -32.01 -4.30
CA TYR A 521 8.07 -32.58 -4.92
C TYR A 521 6.93 -32.65 -3.91
N LYS A 522 5.70 -32.33 -4.32
CA LYS A 522 4.54 -32.38 -3.45
C LYS A 522 4.04 -33.82 -3.32
N HIS A 523 3.99 -34.31 -2.08
CA HIS A 523 3.40 -35.62 -1.77
C HIS A 523 1.86 -35.54 -1.87
N VAL A 524 1.27 -36.43 -2.67
CA VAL A 524 -0.17 -36.51 -2.95
C VAL A 524 -0.61 -37.98 -2.90
N GLY A 525 -1.57 -38.31 -2.05
CA GLY A 525 -2.03 -39.69 -1.88
C GLY A 525 -0.94 -40.60 -1.30
N ARG A 526 -0.43 -41.54 -2.11
CA ARG A 526 0.60 -42.53 -1.73
C ARG A 526 1.98 -42.27 -2.37
N GLY A 527 2.23 -41.10 -2.95
CA GLY A 527 3.52 -40.79 -3.59
C GLY A 527 3.68 -39.32 -3.99
N TYR A 528 4.64 -39.04 -4.88
CA TYR A 528 4.98 -37.67 -5.31
C TYR A 528 4.36 -37.33 -6.68
N ASP A 529 3.65 -36.20 -6.80
CA ASP A 529 3.27 -35.68 -8.12
C ASP A 529 4.45 -34.91 -8.73
N ARG A 530 5.06 -35.48 -9.77
CA ARG A 530 6.22 -34.91 -10.49
C ARG A 530 5.91 -33.61 -11.26
N ARG A 531 4.69 -33.08 -11.20
CA ARG A 531 4.30 -31.78 -11.77
C ARG A 531 4.07 -30.71 -10.70
N LYS A 532 4.00 -31.09 -9.42
CA LYS A 532 3.68 -30.19 -8.30
C LYS A 532 4.91 -30.01 -7.43
N TYR A 533 5.39 -28.77 -7.36
CA TYR A 533 6.60 -28.39 -6.64
C TYR A 533 6.26 -27.41 -5.52
N ARG A 534 7.05 -27.43 -4.43
CA ARG A 534 7.12 -26.33 -3.49
C ARG A 534 8.54 -25.74 -3.56
N ALA A 535 8.60 -24.47 -3.99
CA ALA A 535 9.83 -23.72 -4.18
C ALA A 535 10.09 -22.89 -2.92
N SER A 536 11.26 -23.04 -2.30
CA SER A 536 11.58 -22.37 -1.04
C SER A 536 13.00 -21.79 -1.04
N PHE A 537 13.20 -20.71 -0.28
CA PHE A 537 14.51 -20.17 0.05
C PHE A 537 14.51 -19.71 1.50
N VAL A 538 15.54 -20.09 2.25
CA VAL A 538 15.76 -19.59 3.62
C VAL A 538 17.19 -19.05 3.71
N GLY A 539 17.32 -17.81 4.16
CA GLY A 539 18.62 -17.13 4.26
C GLY A 539 18.69 -16.15 5.41
N MET A 540 19.85 -15.54 5.57
CA MET A 540 20.16 -14.61 6.65
C MET A 540 21.06 -13.48 6.16
N ALA A 541 21.02 -12.35 6.87
CA ALA A 541 21.79 -11.17 6.50
C ALA A 541 22.02 -10.21 7.69
N PRO A 542 23.15 -9.49 7.71
CA PRO A 542 24.35 -9.66 6.89
C PRO A 542 25.24 -10.82 7.40
N MET A 543 25.84 -11.62 6.51
CA MET A 543 26.48 -12.91 6.88
C MET A 543 27.54 -12.89 7.99
N PRO A 544 28.40 -11.86 8.14
CA PRO A 544 29.35 -11.79 9.25
C PRO A 544 28.66 -11.74 10.63
N ASN A 545 27.60 -10.93 10.74
CA ASN A 545 26.85 -10.69 11.98
C ASN A 545 25.35 -10.53 11.63
N PRO A 546 24.60 -11.64 11.49
CA PRO A 546 23.23 -11.60 10.98
C PRO A 546 22.28 -10.81 11.89
N ARG A 547 21.57 -9.83 11.30
CA ARG A 547 20.47 -9.11 11.95
C ARG A 547 19.16 -9.88 11.82
N ILE A 548 18.92 -10.48 10.65
CA ILE A 548 17.65 -11.11 10.27
C ILE A 548 17.85 -12.49 9.64
N VAL A 549 16.85 -13.35 9.85
CA VAL A 549 16.57 -14.55 9.03
C VAL A 549 15.28 -14.28 8.26
N VAL A 550 15.26 -14.64 6.98
CA VAL A 550 14.07 -14.56 6.12
C VAL A 550 13.84 -15.91 5.46
N ALA A 551 12.65 -16.46 5.66
CA ALA A 551 12.21 -17.72 5.07
C ALA A 551 11.03 -17.46 4.13
N VAL A 552 11.11 -17.95 2.89
CA VAL A 552 10.09 -17.78 1.85
C VAL A 552 9.75 -19.14 1.25
N SER A 553 8.47 -19.43 1.04
CA SER A 553 7.97 -20.60 0.31
C SER A 553 6.85 -20.20 -0.65
N VAL A 554 6.86 -20.80 -1.85
CA VAL A 554 5.87 -20.61 -2.92
C VAL A 554 5.42 -21.99 -3.38
N ASP A 555 4.11 -22.21 -3.34
CA ASP A 555 3.48 -23.52 -3.46
C ASP A 555 2.81 -23.71 -4.82
N GLU A 556 3.19 -24.77 -5.52
CA GLU A 556 2.75 -25.09 -6.89
C GLU A 556 2.91 -23.92 -7.89
N PRO A 557 4.11 -23.32 -8.08
CA PRO A 557 4.37 -22.41 -9.20
C PRO A 557 4.20 -23.14 -10.53
N THR A 558 3.39 -22.58 -11.44
CA THR A 558 3.02 -23.21 -12.72
C THR A 558 3.57 -22.49 -13.96
N ALA A 559 4.05 -21.26 -13.81
CA ALA A 559 4.62 -20.46 -14.90
C ALA A 559 6.11 -20.13 -14.66
N GLY A 560 6.91 -20.16 -15.72
CA GLY A 560 8.34 -19.82 -15.66
C GLY A 560 9.21 -20.93 -15.06
N SER A 561 9.81 -20.67 -13.91
CA SER A 561 10.71 -21.62 -13.21
C SER A 561 10.04 -22.19 -11.96
N HIS A 562 10.38 -23.43 -11.60
CA HIS A 562 9.93 -24.09 -10.37
C HIS A 562 11.05 -24.22 -9.31
N PHE A 563 12.26 -23.71 -9.60
CA PHE A 563 13.41 -23.81 -8.70
C PHE A 563 13.38 -22.74 -7.59
N GLY A 564 13.61 -23.13 -6.33
CA GLY A 564 13.58 -22.21 -5.18
C GLY A 564 14.52 -21.00 -5.30
N GLY A 565 15.67 -21.16 -5.95
CA GLY A 565 16.62 -20.06 -6.21
C GLY A 565 16.14 -19.03 -7.25
N TRP A 566 15.16 -19.39 -8.08
CA TRP A 566 14.57 -18.52 -9.11
C TRP A 566 13.20 -17.96 -8.70
N VAL A 567 12.42 -18.73 -7.95
CA VAL A 567 11.08 -18.34 -7.49
C VAL A 567 11.15 -17.56 -6.18
N SER A 568 11.78 -18.14 -5.16
CA SER A 568 11.80 -17.62 -3.78
C SER A 568 13.04 -16.78 -3.49
N GLY A 569 14.15 -17.01 -4.21
CA GLY A 569 15.39 -16.24 -4.11
C GLY A 569 15.23 -14.72 -4.33
N PRO A 570 14.56 -14.26 -5.42
CA PRO A 570 14.30 -12.84 -5.63
C PRO A 570 13.43 -12.22 -4.53
N VAL A 571 12.46 -12.98 -4.02
CA VAL A 571 11.56 -12.54 -2.93
C VAL A 571 12.35 -12.38 -1.63
N PHE A 572 13.23 -13.33 -1.31
CA PHE A 572 14.19 -13.20 -0.21
C PHE A 572 15.04 -11.93 -0.38
N SER A 573 15.59 -11.68 -1.57
CA SER A 573 16.45 -10.52 -1.82
C SER A 573 15.73 -9.19 -1.57
N ALA A 574 14.54 -9.03 -2.16
CA ALA A 574 13.74 -7.82 -2.01
C ALA A 574 13.26 -7.59 -0.57
N ILE A 575 12.85 -8.65 0.13
CA ILE A 575 12.45 -8.57 1.54
C ILE A 575 13.66 -8.23 2.42
N ALA A 576 14.77 -8.95 2.29
CA ALA A 576 15.95 -8.77 3.13
C ALA A 576 16.58 -7.38 2.93
N GLY A 577 16.74 -6.91 1.68
CA GLY A 577 17.32 -5.60 1.38
C GLY A 577 16.52 -4.43 1.97
N ASP A 578 15.20 -4.44 1.79
CA ASP A 578 14.34 -3.38 2.33
C ASP A 578 14.20 -3.49 3.85
N THR A 579 14.19 -4.71 4.41
CA THR A 579 14.20 -4.94 5.87
C THR A 579 15.47 -4.40 6.53
N LEU A 580 16.65 -4.68 5.96
CA LEU A 580 17.93 -4.22 6.52
C LEU A 580 18.01 -2.69 6.55
N ARG A 581 17.53 -2.02 5.49
CA ARG A 581 17.42 -0.55 5.47
C ARG A 581 16.37 -0.04 6.47
N SER A 582 15.21 -0.69 6.58
CA SER A 582 14.18 -0.33 7.57
C SER A 582 14.62 -0.55 9.03
N LEU A 583 15.60 -1.43 9.27
CA LEU A 583 16.23 -1.67 10.58
C LEU A 583 17.53 -0.85 10.78
N ASN A 584 17.85 0.09 9.89
CA ASN A 584 19.06 0.92 9.91
C ASN A 584 20.37 0.11 9.99
N VAL A 585 20.42 -1.08 9.39
CA VAL A 585 21.65 -1.89 9.34
C VAL A 585 22.58 -1.33 8.26
N PRO A 586 23.82 -0.93 8.57
CA PRO A 586 24.73 -0.38 7.58
C PRO A 586 25.11 -1.42 6.51
N PRO A 587 25.22 -1.02 5.22
CA PRO A 587 25.81 -1.85 4.17
C PRO A 587 27.19 -2.38 4.56
N ASN A 588 27.48 -3.64 4.25
CA ASN A 588 28.77 -4.29 4.57
C ASN A 588 29.47 -4.89 3.33
N MET A 589 29.06 -4.42 2.16
CA MET A 589 29.77 -4.51 0.89
C MET A 589 29.79 -3.11 0.27
N PRO A 590 30.78 -2.77 -0.58
CA PRO A 590 30.73 -1.57 -1.38
C PRO A 590 29.45 -1.56 -2.21
N VAL A 591 28.55 -0.63 -1.90
CA VAL A 591 27.49 -0.27 -2.83
C VAL A 591 28.21 0.37 -4.02
N LYS A 592 27.97 -0.10 -5.25
CA LYS A 592 28.25 0.74 -6.42
C LYS A 592 27.29 1.93 -6.37
N GLN A 593 27.69 2.98 -5.67
CA GLN A 593 27.19 4.31 -5.96
C GLN A 593 27.40 4.54 -7.46
N LEU A 594 26.38 5.09 -8.13
CA LEU A 594 26.60 5.80 -9.38
C LEU A 594 27.25 7.13 -9.00
N VAL A 595 28.54 7.07 -8.69
CA VAL A 595 29.38 8.25 -8.53
C VAL A 595 29.48 8.88 -9.91
N VAL A 596 28.74 9.97 -10.11
CA VAL A 596 29.11 10.96 -11.12
C VAL A 596 30.41 11.55 -10.61
N SER A 597 31.52 11.30 -11.29
CA SER A 597 32.85 11.74 -10.89
C SER A 597 33.02 13.23 -11.14
N ASP A 598 33.30 14.01 -10.09
CA ASP A 598 33.32 15.49 -10.08
C ASP A 598 34.46 16.16 -10.90
N ASP A 599 35.26 15.41 -11.66
CA ASP A 599 36.43 15.91 -12.39
C ASP A 599 36.08 16.60 -13.73
N ALA A 600 35.31 17.68 -13.65
CA ALA A 600 35.12 18.64 -14.74
C ALA A 600 35.00 20.08 -14.20
N LYS A 601 36.12 20.82 -14.19
CA LYS A 601 36.11 22.26 -13.86
C LYS A 601 35.25 23.04 -14.88
N PRO A 602 34.43 24.02 -14.44
CA PRO A 602 33.52 24.74 -15.33
C PRO A 602 34.29 25.71 -16.25
N ILE A 603 34.45 25.31 -17.52
CA ILE A 603 34.85 26.25 -18.59
C ILE A 603 33.59 26.92 -19.12
N ILE A 604 33.22 28.06 -18.52
CA ILE A 604 32.17 28.93 -19.09
C ILE A 604 32.68 29.47 -20.43
N ASN A 605 31.98 29.15 -21.53
CA ASN A 605 32.35 29.61 -22.86
C ASN A 605 31.10 29.69 -23.78
N ASP A 606 30.39 30.82 -23.70
CA ASP A 606 29.12 31.10 -24.42
C ASP A 606 29.20 30.93 -25.94
N ARG A 607 30.40 30.84 -26.51
CA ARG A 607 30.62 30.66 -27.96
C ARG A 607 30.49 29.20 -28.45
N ALA A 608 30.27 28.23 -27.56
CA ALA A 608 30.06 26.83 -27.95
C ALA A 608 28.60 26.50 -28.34
N MET A 609 27.61 27.18 -27.73
CA MET A 609 26.18 26.84 -27.90
C MET A 609 25.60 27.08 -29.30
N SER A 610 26.25 27.90 -30.13
CA SER A 610 25.75 28.31 -31.45
C SER A 610 26.17 27.39 -32.61
N ARG A 611 26.88 26.28 -32.36
CA ARG A 611 27.46 25.42 -33.42
C ARG A 611 26.83 24.04 -33.61
N LEU A 612 25.80 23.67 -32.83
CA LEU A 612 25.15 22.36 -32.90
C LEU A 612 23.63 22.48 -32.62
N LEU A 613 22.92 23.12 -33.55
CA LEU A 613 21.47 23.09 -33.68
C LEU A 613 21.12 22.72 -35.13
N LEU A 614 20.24 21.73 -35.31
CA LEU A 614 19.73 21.34 -36.63
C LEU A 614 18.83 22.46 -37.18
N THR A 615 18.97 22.78 -38.47
CA THR A 615 18.03 23.68 -39.16
C THR A 615 16.66 23.00 -39.31
N PRO A 616 15.55 23.74 -39.51
CA PRO A 616 14.24 23.15 -39.78
C PRO A 616 14.28 22.14 -40.94
N GLU A 617 15.00 22.47 -42.01
CA GLU A 617 15.20 21.61 -43.19
C GLU A 617 15.92 20.30 -42.84
N GLN A 618 16.92 20.34 -41.94
CA GLN A 618 17.62 19.17 -41.45
C GLN A 618 16.74 18.31 -40.53
N ILE A 619 15.90 18.93 -39.70
CA ILE A 619 14.91 18.24 -38.86
C ILE A 619 13.90 17.53 -39.76
N ASP A 620 13.27 18.25 -40.70
CA ASP A 620 12.26 17.70 -41.60
C ASP A 620 12.83 16.56 -42.47
N ARG A 621 14.07 16.69 -42.96
CA ARG A 621 14.75 15.61 -43.68
C ARG A 621 14.97 14.37 -42.81
N ALA A 622 15.55 14.54 -41.61
CA ALA A 622 15.82 13.43 -40.70
C ALA A 622 14.52 12.73 -40.24
N VAL A 623 13.46 13.51 -39.98
CA VAL A 623 12.12 13.01 -39.65
C VAL A 623 11.54 12.21 -40.82
N ALA A 624 11.63 12.71 -42.05
CA ALA A 624 11.12 12.01 -43.24
C ALA A 624 11.84 10.67 -43.47
N ASP A 625 13.17 10.63 -43.35
CA ASP A 625 13.97 9.41 -43.52
C ASP A 625 13.66 8.37 -42.43
N VAL A 626 13.56 8.79 -41.17
CA VAL A 626 13.17 7.90 -40.05
C VAL A 626 11.73 7.40 -40.23
N LEU A 627 10.78 8.25 -40.66
CA LEU A 627 9.39 7.85 -40.90
C LEU A 627 9.26 6.85 -42.05
N ALA A 628 10.04 6.99 -43.13
CA ALA A 628 10.07 6.02 -44.21
C ALA A 628 10.53 4.64 -43.70
N TRP A 629 11.58 4.62 -42.87
CA TRP A 629 12.11 3.39 -42.25
C TRP A 629 11.13 2.73 -41.27
N LEU A 630 10.40 3.53 -40.46
CA LEU A 630 9.35 3.07 -39.54
C LEU A 630 8.13 2.51 -40.28
N ARG A 631 7.60 3.25 -41.28
CA ARG A 631 6.43 2.85 -42.08
C ARG A 631 6.65 1.57 -42.89
N ALA A 632 7.91 1.22 -43.18
CA ALA A 632 8.29 -0.05 -43.80
C ALA A 632 8.32 -1.26 -42.83
N ARG A 633 8.14 -1.06 -41.52
CA ARG A 633 8.25 -2.09 -40.47
C ARG A 633 7.04 -2.21 -39.55
N LEU A 634 6.32 -1.10 -39.34
CA LEU A 634 5.27 -0.97 -38.35
C LEU A 634 3.89 -0.87 -39.01
N ALA A 635 2.89 -1.50 -38.38
CA ALA A 635 1.49 -1.26 -38.75
C ALA A 635 1.11 0.22 -38.47
N PRO A 636 0.18 0.83 -39.22
CA PRO A 636 -0.24 2.22 -39.01
C PRO A 636 -0.82 2.52 -37.61
N HIS A 637 -1.16 1.48 -36.84
CA HIS A 637 -1.73 1.56 -35.49
C HIS A 637 -0.68 1.44 -34.38
N ALA A 638 0.58 1.15 -34.72
CA ALA A 638 1.65 0.92 -33.75
C ALA A 638 1.99 2.18 -32.95
N HIS A 639 2.39 1.99 -31.69
CA HIS A 639 2.76 3.08 -30.81
C HIS A 639 4.27 3.19 -30.63
N LEU A 640 4.77 4.42 -30.60
CA LEU A 640 6.13 4.76 -30.17
C LEU A 640 6.13 4.94 -28.64
N HIS A 641 7.13 4.39 -27.93
CA HIS A 641 7.29 4.51 -26.47
C HIS A 641 8.74 4.84 -26.07
N ALA A 642 8.94 5.71 -25.08
CA ALA A 642 10.25 5.92 -24.42
C ALA A 642 10.48 5.02 -23.18
N ASP A 643 9.43 4.32 -22.70
CA ASP A 643 9.51 3.34 -21.61
C ASP A 643 9.40 1.92 -22.15
N SER A 644 10.44 1.10 -22.00
CA SER A 644 10.45 -0.28 -22.50
C SER A 644 9.32 -1.13 -21.89
N ARG A 645 8.89 -0.81 -20.66
CA ARG A 645 7.82 -1.53 -19.94
C ARG A 645 6.45 -1.33 -20.57
N ALA A 646 6.26 -0.27 -21.35
CA ALA A 646 5.01 0.06 -22.03
C ALA A 646 4.89 -0.55 -23.45
N VAL A 647 6.02 -0.96 -24.03
CA VAL A 647 6.12 -1.59 -25.36
C VAL A 647 5.32 -2.89 -25.42
N ARG A 648 4.55 -3.07 -26.50
CA ARG A 648 3.84 -4.30 -26.85
C ARG A 648 4.43 -4.93 -28.11
N ALA A 649 4.02 -6.16 -28.42
CA ALA A 649 4.39 -6.81 -29.67
C ALA A 649 3.87 -6.00 -30.87
N GLY A 650 4.77 -5.56 -31.76
CA GLY A 650 4.45 -4.71 -32.91
C GLY A 650 4.59 -3.20 -32.69
N ASP A 651 4.84 -2.75 -31.45
CA ASP A 651 5.16 -1.34 -31.15
C ASP A 651 6.63 -1.01 -31.47
N ALA A 652 6.98 0.28 -31.35
CA ALA A 652 8.35 0.76 -31.41
C ALA A 652 8.86 1.33 -30.09
N PHE A 653 10.16 1.13 -29.85
CA PHE A 653 10.88 1.74 -28.72
C PHE A 653 11.75 2.90 -29.23
N VAL A 654 11.75 4.03 -28.51
CA VAL A 654 12.48 5.25 -28.88
C VAL A 654 13.46 5.55 -27.75
N SER A 655 14.74 5.30 -28.01
CA SER A 655 15.74 5.04 -26.98
C SER A 655 16.91 6.03 -27.02
N TYR A 656 16.78 7.08 -26.23
CA TYR A 656 17.70 8.22 -26.18
C TYR A 656 18.11 8.55 -24.73
N ALA A 657 19.06 9.47 -24.57
CA ALA A 657 19.51 9.97 -23.28
C ALA A 657 19.18 11.46 -23.12
N VAL A 658 18.77 11.85 -21.92
CA VAL A 658 18.59 13.24 -21.48
C VAL A 658 19.17 13.42 -20.09
N ASP A 659 19.38 14.66 -19.64
CA ASP A 659 19.95 14.92 -18.32
C ASP A 659 19.16 14.22 -17.20
N GLY A 660 19.83 13.28 -16.51
CA GLY A 660 19.27 12.46 -15.44
C GLY A 660 18.54 11.17 -15.87
N ALA A 661 18.41 10.87 -17.16
CA ALA A 661 17.78 9.62 -17.63
C ALA A 661 18.34 9.11 -18.97
N ASP A 662 18.92 7.91 -18.96
CA ASP A 662 19.33 7.18 -20.17
C ASP A 662 18.44 5.95 -20.39
N SER A 663 17.79 5.88 -21.55
CA SER A 663 16.92 4.75 -21.92
C SER A 663 17.60 3.70 -22.81
N ARG A 664 18.81 3.96 -23.31
CA ARG A 664 19.59 3.06 -24.18
C ARG A 664 19.86 1.68 -23.58
N PRO A 665 20.13 1.52 -22.26
CA PRO A 665 20.30 0.20 -21.65
C PRO A 665 19.09 -0.75 -21.78
N TYR A 666 17.88 -0.24 -22.07
CA TYR A 666 16.65 -1.04 -22.12
C TYR A 666 16.27 -1.52 -23.53
N VAL A 667 17.08 -1.27 -24.57
CA VAL A 667 16.84 -1.75 -25.94
C VAL A 667 16.61 -3.27 -25.99
N ALA A 668 17.38 -4.04 -25.22
CA ALA A 668 17.22 -5.50 -25.16
C ALA A 668 15.89 -5.95 -24.50
N ASP A 669 15.42 -5.23 -23.47
CA ASP A 669 14.13 -5.50 -22.82
C ASP A 669 12.95 -5.13 -23.74
N ALA A 670 13.06 -4.05 -24.51
CA ALA A 670 12.07 -3.69 -25.52
C ALA A 670 11.97 -4.73 -26.66
N LEU A 671 13.12 -5.18 -27.19
CA LEU A 671 13.16 -6.25 -28.19
C LEU A 671 12.58 -7.56 -27.63
N GLN A 672 12.89 -7.91 -26.38
CA GLN A 672 12.32 -9.10 -25.71
C GLN A 672 10.80 -9.03 -25.52
N ARG A 673 10.21 -7.82 -25.46
CA ARG A 673 8.76 -7.59 -25.42
C ARG A 673 8.09 -7.60 -26.80
N GLY A 674 8.88 -7.75 -27.87
CA GLY A 674 8.39 -7.80 -29.25
C GLY A 674 8.32 -6.43 -29.94
N ALA A 675 9.17 -5.47 -29.56
CA ALA A 675 9.36 -4.26 -30.35
C ALA A 675 9.69 -4.64 -31.81
N ALA A 676 8.86 -4.21 -32.77
CA ALA A 676 9.09 -4.43 -34.19
C ALA A 676 10.07 -3.41 -34.80
N ALA A 677 10.30 -2.29 -34.08
CA ALA A 677 11.30 -1.30 -34.39
C ALA A 677 11.91 -0.70 -33.11
N VAL A 678 13.18 -0.32 -33.18
CA VAL A 678 13.87 0.47 -32.15
C VAL A 678 14.61 1.62 -32.83
N LEU A 679 14.30 2.85 -32.44
CA LEU A 679 15.16 4.00 -32.70
C LEU A 679 16.12 4.13 -31.51
N VAL A 680 17.42 4.25 -31.75
CA VAL A 680 18.42 4.41 -30.68
C VAL A 680 19.35 5.58 -30.96
N GLN A 681 19.67 6.36 -29.94
CA GLN A 681 20.68 7.42 -30.03
C GLN A 681 22.09 6.79 -29.99
N PRO A 682 23.00 7.16 -30.92
CA PRO A 682 24.36 6.63 -30.97
C PRO A 682 25.13 6.68 -29.65
N GLY A 683 26.15 5.82 -29.54
CA GLY A 683 27.14 5.87 -28.45
C GLY A 683 26.85 4.97 -27.25
N GLY A 684 26.63 3.67 -27.46
CA GLY A 684 26.74 2.69 -26.36
C GLY A 684 26.17 1.29 -26.59
N VAL A 685 25.22 1.10 -27.51
CA VAL A 685 24.51 -0.19 -27.70
C VAL A 685 24.59 -0.64 -29.16
N THR A 686 25.72 -1.26 -29.53
CA THR A 686 25.92 -1.84 -30.85
C THR A 686 25.27 -3.23 -30.94
N GLY A 687 24.14 -3.31 -31.65
CA GLY A 687 23.39 -4.55 -31.87
C GLY A 687 22.76 -4.57 -33.26
N GLY A 688 23.47 -5.15 -34.23
CA GLY A 688 23.11 -5.16 -35.66
C GLY A 688 21.92 -6.04 -36.03
N ALA A 689 20.75 -5.80 -35.44
CA ALA A 689 19.48 -6.41 -35.84
C ALA A 689 18.73 -5.49 -36.83
N SER A 690 18.05 -6.06 -37.82
CA SER A 690 17.31 -5.33 -38.88
C SER A 690 16.13 -4.47 -38.39
N ALA A 691 15.79 -4.59 -37.10
CA ALA A 691 14.78 -3.84 -36.38
C ALA A 691 15.34 -2.65 -35.57
N VAL A 692 16.64 -2.37 -35.60
CA VAL A 692 17.27 -1.22 -34.91
C VAL A 692 17.74 -0.19 -35.95
N LEU A 693 17.50 1.09 -35.67
CA LEU A 693 18.03 2.24 -36.42
C LEU A 693 18.73 3.19 -35.46
N GLU A 694 20.00 3.50 -35.73
CA GLU A 694 20.70 4.58 -35.03
C GLU A 694 20.26 5.94 -35.60
N VAL A 695 19.89 6.87 -34.72
CA VAL A 695 19.42 8.21 -35.07
C VAL A 695 20.22 9.26 -34.27
N PRO A 696 21.14 10.02 -34.91
CA PRO A 696 21.79 11.17 -34.27
C PRO A 696 20.77 12.18 -33.74
N GLU A 697 21.09 12.88 -32.65
CA GLU A 697 20.21 13.90 -32.04
C GLU A 697 18.78 13.40 -31.69
N LEU A 698 18.59 12.09 -31.47
CA LEU A 698 17.26 11.51 -31.22
C LEU A 698 16.54 12.11 -30.00
N ASP A 699 17.26 12.58 -28.99
CA ASP A 699 16.69 13.30 -27.84
C ASP A 699 15.95 14.59 -28.25
N ARG A 700 16.40 15.24 -29.34
CA ARG A 700 15.78 16.44 -29.91
C ARG A 700 14.73 16.08 -30.97
N LEU A 701 15.02 15.07 -31.78
CA LEU A 701 14.17 14.64 -32.90
C LEU A 701 12.96 13.80 -32.48
N ALA A 702 12.99 13.09 -31.34
CA ALA A 702 11.93 12.17 -30.92
C ALA A 702 10.54 12.83 -30.87
N GLY A 703 10.46 14.10 -30.50
CA GLY A 703 9.21 14.88 -30.54
C GLY A 703 8.69 15.10 -31.97
N HIS A 704 9.55 15.53 -32.89
CA HIS A 704 9.16 15.74 -34.29
C HIS A 704 8.81 14.41 -34.99
N ILE A 705 9.60 13.36 -34.77
CA ILE A 705 9.34 12.00 -35.28
C ILE A 705 7.98 11.50 -34.78
N ALA A 706 7.68 11.66 -33.48
CA ALA A 706 6.40 11.23 -32.92
C ALA A 706 5.22 12.07 -33.42
N SER A 707 5.36 13.39 -33.52
CA SER A 707 4.33 14.29 -34.08
C SER A 707 3.94 13.83 -35.49
N ALA A 708 4.92 13.68 -36.38
CA ALA A 708 4.69 13.30 -37.77
C ALA A 708 4.39 11.79 -37.99
N TRP A 709 4.68 10.91 -37.02
CA TRP A 709 4.17 9.53 -37.00
C TRP A 709 2.66 9.50 -36.77
N TYR A 710 2.15 10.29 -35.81
CA TYR A 710 0.72 10.35 -35.48
C TYR A 710 -0.08 11.38 -36.30
N GLY A 711 0.47 11.93 -37.39
CA GLY A 711 -0.24 12.85 -38.29
C GLY A 711 -0.38 14.28 -37.75
N GLU A 712 0.68 14.79 -37.10
CA GLU A 712 0.82 16.17 -36.59
C GLU A 712 -0.39 16.70 -35.78
N PRO A 713 -0.93 15.92 -34.82
CA PRO A 713 -2.24 16.18 -34.24
C PRO A 713 -2.40 17.54 -33.54
N SER A 714 -1.30 18.19 -33.15
CA SER A 714 -1.32 19.56 -32.60
C SER A 714 -1.66 20.65 -33.61
N ARG A 715 -1.55 20.40 -34.93
CA ARG A 715 -1.87 21.41 -35.97
C ARG A 715 -3.39 21.57 -36.19
N ASP A 716 -4.17 20.58 -35.76
CA ASP A 716 -5.63 20.52 -35.92
C ASP A 716 -6.42 20.88 -34.64
N MET A 717 -5.73 21.43 -33.62
CA MET A 717 -6.32 21.82 -32.33
C MET A 717 -5.70 23.14 -31.86
N LEU A 718 -6.46 24.00 -31.19
CA LEU A 718 -5.91 25.19 -30.51
C LEU A 718 -5.02 24.76 -29.34
N MET A 719 -3.72 25.03 -29.41
CA MET A 719 -2.75 24.57 -28.42
C MET A 719 -2.32 25.68 -27.46
N VAL A 720 -2.72 25.55 -26.18
CA VAL A 720 -2.35 26.47 -25.10
C VAL A 720 -1.28 25.85 -24.22
N GLY A 721 -0.03 26.29 -24.38
CA GLY A 721 1.08 25.90 -23.51
C GLY A 721 1.22 26.85 -22.33
N MET A 722 1.46 26.34 -21.12
CA MET A 722 1.69 27.22 -19.96
C MET A 722 2.84 26.80 -19.06
N THR A 723 3.60 27.79 -18.62
CA THR A 723 4.75 27.61 -17.74
C THR A 723 4.78 28.64 -16.61
N GLY A 724 5.74 28.45 -15.72
CA GLY A 724 5.89 29.18 -14.47
C GLY A 724 6.18 28.23 -13.31
N THR A 725 6.13 28.75 -12.08
CA THR A 725 6.34 27.99 -10.85
C THR A 725 4.99 27.59 -10.26
N ASN A 726 4.25 28.53 -9.69
CA ASN A 726 2.94 28.32 -9.09
C ASN A 726 1.80 28.64 -10.08
N GLY A 727 0.60 28.06 -9.86
CA GLY A 727 -0.62 28.33 -10.66
C GLY A 727 -0.88 27.42 -11.87
N LYS A 728 0.14 26.85 -12.53
CA LYS A 728 0.02 26.04 -13.78
C LYS A 728 -1.17 25.05 -13.82
N THR A 729 -1.25 24.14 -12.85
CA THR A 729 -2.31 23.11 -12.78
C THR A 729 -3.70 23.71 -12.56
N THR A 730 -3.80 24.88 -11.91
CA THR A 730 -5.07 25.60 -11.74
C THR A 730 -5.49 26.24 -13.06
N THR A 731 -4.59 26.99 -13.69
CA THR A 731 -4.84 27.71 -14.96
C THR A 731 -5.15 26.76 -16.11
N SER A 732 -4.45 25.61 -16.24
CA SER A 732 -4.69 24.64 -17.33
C SER A 732 -6.06 24.00 -17.27
N HIS A 733 -6.47 23.57 -16.08
CA HIS A 733 -7.83 23.08 -15.84
C HIS A 733 -8.87 24.16 -16.13
N TRP A 734 -8.67 25.38 -15.63
CA TRP A 734 -9.62 26.48 -15.86
C TRP A 734 -9.72 26.92 -17.31
N VAL A 735 -8.61 26.97 -18.07
CA VAL A 735 -8.64 27.18 -19.53
C VAL A 735 -9.46 26.08 -20.21
N ALA A 736 -9.22 24.80 -19.88
CA ALA A 736 -9.94 23.71 -20.52
C ALA A 736 -11.45 23.69 -20.16
N HIS A 737 -11.80 24.00 -18.91
CA HIS A 737 -13.19 24.15 -18.49
C HIS A 737 -13.88 25.34 -19.17
N ALA A 738 -13.25 26.51 -19.21
CA ALA A 738 -13.84 27.72 -19.78
C ALA A 738 -13.95 27.67 -21.31
N LEU A 739 -12.93 27.18 -22.03
CA LEU A 739 -13.04 26.95 -23.47
C LEU A 739 -14.17 25.95 -23.80
N THR A 740 -14.25 24.84 -23.06
CA THR A 740 -15.33 23.85 -23.26
C THR A 740 -16.71 24.44 -22.94
N GLY A 741 -16.82 25.26 -21.90
CA GLY A 741 -18.05 26.00 -21.56
C GLY A 741 -18.44 27.06 -22.60
N SER A 742 -17.49 27.54 -23.40
CA SER A 742 -17.70 28.44 -24.55
C SER A 742 -17.91 27.71 -25.88
N GLY A 743 -17.97 26.37 -25.87
CA GLY A 743 -18.19 25.52 -27.06
C GLY A 743 -16.93 24.89 -27.66
N THR A 744 -15.74 25.42 -27.36
CA THR A 744 -14.45 24.88 -27.84
C THR A 744 -13.99 23.74 -26.94
N ARG A 745 -14.39 22.50 -27.27
CA ARG A 745 -14.09 21.29 -26.48
C ARG A 745 -12.59 21.10 -26.27
N CYS A 746 -12.13 21.41 -25.07
CA CYS A 746 -10.71 21.52 -24.74
C CYS A 746 -10.26 20.40 -23.78
N ALA A 747 -9.16 19.75 -24.11
CA ALA A 747 -8.52 18.72 -23.30
C ALA A 747 -7.42 19.29 -22.39
N ILE A 748 -6.96 18.46 -21.45
CA ILE A 748 -5.90 18.77 -20.49
C ILE A 748 -4.75 17.78 -20.68
N VAL A 749 -3.51 18.29 -20.65
CA VAL A 749 -2.27 17.51 -20.48
C VAL A 749 -1.49 18.12 -19.32
N GLY A 750 -1.51 17.53 -18.13
CA GLY A 750 -0.89 18.13 -16.95
C GLY A 750 -0.72 17.21 -15.75
N THR A 751 -0.43 17.81 -14.59
CA THR A 751 -0.08 17.11 -13.34
C THR A 751 -1.21 16.21 -12.83
N LEU A 752 -2.47 16.56 -13.06
CA LEU A 752 -3.62 15.71 -12.68
C LEU A 752 -3.95 14.60 -13.71
N GLY A 753 -3.18 14.51 -14.81
CA GLY A 753 -3.32 13.51 -15.84
C GLY A 753 -3.55 14.08 -17.24
N THR A 754 -4.09 13.25 -18.13
CA THR A 754 -4.35 13.61 -19.52
C THR A 754 -5.70 13.08 -19.97
N GLY A 755 -6.48 13.90 -20.66
CA GLY A 755 -7.84 13.58 -21.08
C GLY A 755 -8.71 14.82 -21.23
N LEU A 756 -10.02 14.62 -21.38
CA LEU A 756 -11.01 15.71 -21.32
C LEU A 756 -11.39 16.01 -19.85
N PRO A 757 -11.90 17.22 -19.54
CA PRO A 757 -12.46 17.55 -18.24
C PRO A 757 -13.44 16.48 -17.74
N GLY A 758 -13.25 16.00 -16.51
CA GLY A 758 -14.03 14.90 -15.91
C GLY A 758 -13.64 13.48 -16.38
N ARG A 759 -12.76 13.32 -17.37
CA ARG A 759 -12.28 12.04 -17.92
C ARG A 759 -10.75 12.03 -18.09
N LEU A 760 -10.02 12.32 -17.01
CA LEU A 760 -8.56 12.35 -17.00
C LEU A 760 -7.96 10.99 -16.61
N ALA A 761 -6.99 10.51 -17.40
CA ALA A 761 -6.14 9.38 -17.06
C ALA A 761 -4.83 9.87 -16.40
N HIS A 762 -4.54 9.40 -15.19
CA HIS A 762 -3.34 9.81 -14.45
C HIS A 762 -2.05 9.27 -15.11
N THR A 763 -1.20 10.17 -15.60
CA THR A 763 0.06 9.86 -16.29
C THR A 763 1.28 9.76 -15.36
N GLY A 764 1.23 10.40 -14.18
CA GLY A 764 2.37 10.52 -13.27
C GLY A 764 3.42 11.58 -13.65
N PHE A 765 3.15 12.39 -14.68
CA PHE A 765 4.05 13.46 -15.15
C PHE A 765 3.29 14.77 -15.36
N THR A 766 3.86 15.90 -14.92
CA THR A 766 3.39 17.25 -15.32
C THR A 766 3.47 17.46 -16.82
N THR A 767 4.52 16.93 -17.45
CA THR A 767 4.67 16.88 -18.91
C THR A 767 5.29 15.53 -19.27
N PRO A 768 4.60 14.63 -20.01
CA PRO A 768 5.13 13.32 -20.40
C PRO A 768 6.40 13.37 -21.27
N ASP A 769 6.99 12.21 -21.59
CA ASP A 769 8.03 12.08 -22.62
C ASP A 769 7.51 12.41 -24.02
N ALA A 770 8.41 12.71 -24.96
CA ALA A 770 8.05 13.15 -26.32
C ALA A 770 7.16 12.14 -27.08
N PRO A 771 7.48 10.83 -27.14
CA PRO A 771 6.56 9.83 -27.71
C PRO A 771 5.19 9.80 -27.02
N GLN A 772 5.11 9.89 -25.69
CA GLN A 772 3.83 9.91 -24.97
C GLN A 772 3.04 11.22 -25.20
N VAL A 773 3.68 12.40 -25.28
CA VAL A 773 3.02 13.68 -25.57
C VAL A 773 2.25 13.57 -26.88
N HIS A 774 2.91 13.22 -27.98
CA HIS A 774 2.28 13.18 -29.30
C HIS A 774 1.26 12.06 -29.45
N ARG A 775 1.51 10.89 -28.85
CA ARG A 775 0.52 9.81 -28.77
C ARG A 775 -0.75 10.25 -28.02
N SER A 776 -0.58 11.05 -26.97
CA SER A 776 -1.71 11.58 -26.19
C SER A 776 -2.48 12.64 -26.97
N LEU A 777 -1.80 13.56 -27.68
CA LEU A 777 -2.45 14.54 -28.55
C LEU A 777 -3.25 13.88 -29.68
N ALA A 778 -2.72 12.80 -30.27
CA ALA A 778 -3.44 12.00 -31.26
C ALA A 778 -4.72 11.36 -30.69
N ALA A 779 -4.63 10.77 -29.49
CA ALA A 779 -5.78 10.20 -28.81
C ALA A 779 -6.83 11.27 -28.43
N LEU A 780 -6.40 12.45 -27.98
CA LEU A 780 -7.29 13.58 -27.64
C LEU A 780 -8.02 14.12 -28.88
N ARG A 781 -7.31 14.25 -30.02
CA ARG A 781 -7.92 14.59 -31.32
C ARG A 781 -8.96 13.54 -31.71
N ALA A 782 -8.65 12.25 -31.57
CA ALA A 782 -9.56 11.15 -31.90
C ALA A 782 -10.78 11.07 -30.97
N ASP A 783 -10.63 11.41 -29.67
CA ASP A 783 -11.74 11.62 -28.73
C ASP A 783 -12.60 12.85 -29.09
N GLY A 784 -12.14 13.70 -30.02
CA GLY A 784 -12.82 14.88 -30.53
C GLY A 784 -12.58 16.16 -29.72
N ALA A 785 -11.36 16.35 -29.19
CA ALA A 785 -10.90 17.66 -28.72
C ALA A 785 -10.60 18.58 -29.90
N SER A 786 -10.92 19.88 -29.75
CA SER A 786 -10.59 20.95 -30.69
C SER A 786 -9.57 21.94 -30.11
N ALA A 787 -9.19 21.76 -28.85
CA ALA A 787 -8.17 22.53 -28.16
C ALA A 787 -7.49 21.65 -27.08
N VAL A 788 -6.28 22.02 -26.66
CA VAL A 788 -5.58 21.38 -25.54
C VAL A 788 -4.88 22.43 -24.68
N SER A 789 -5.11 22.38 -23.36
CA SER A 789 -4.33 23.12 -22.38
C SER A 789 -3.25 22.22 -21.76
N MET A 790 -1.99 22.61 -21.90
CA MET A 790 -0.83 21.79 -21.53
C MET A 790 0.05 22.47 -20.48
N GLU A 791 0.34 21.77 -19.37
CA GLU A 791 1.37 22.18 -18.42
C GLU A 791 2.77 21.89 -18.98
N VAL A 792 3.49 22.94 -19.36
CA VAL A 792 4.83 22.87 -19.94
C VAL A 792 5.87 23.17 -18.86
N SER A 793 6.46 22.10 -18.30
CA SER A 793 7.52 22.19 -17.29
C SER A 793 8.86 22.68 -17.85
N SER A 794 9.71 23.27 -17.01
CA SER A 794 11.08 23.66 -17.43
C SER A 794 11.92 22.45 -17.83
N HIS A 795 11.70 21.30 -17.20
CA HIS A 795 12.28 20.02 -17.60
C HIS A 795 11.86 19.62 -19.03
N ALA A 796 10.59 19.82 -19.42
CA ALA A 796 10.13 19.53 -20.77
C ALA A 796 10.75 20.43 -21.85
N LEU A 797 10.94 21.72 -21.53
CA LEU A 797 11.60 22.70 -22.41
C LEU A 797 13.13 22.55 -22.45
N HIS A 798 13.73 21.95 -21.41
CA HIS A 798 15.15 21.58 -21.41
C HIS A 798 15.40 20.31 -22.22
N GLN A 799 14.59 19.28 -22.00
CA GLN A 799 14.74 17.92 -22.52
C GLN A 799 13.94 17.66 -23.82
N GLY A 800 13.55 18.70 -24.56
CA GLY A 800 12.88 18.58 -25.86
C GLY A 800 11.52 17.86 -25.88
N ARG A 801 10.88 17.62 -24.72
CA ARG A 801 9.70 16.72 -24.62
C ARG A 801 8.47 17.22 -25.38
N VAL A 802 8.39 18.52 -25.64
CA VAL A 802 7.30 19.16 -26.38
C VAL A 802 7.72 19.58 -27.80
N ASN A 803 8.91 19.18 -28.27
CA ASN A 803 9.35 19.40 -29.64
C ASN A 803 8.34 18.82 -30.64
N GLY A 804 8.08 19.54 -31.74
CA GLY A 804 7.07 19.15 -32.74
C GLY A 804 5.61 19.40 -32.33
N VAL A 805 5.33 20.00 -31.16
CA VAL A 805 4.01 20.58 -30.82
C VAL A 805 3.93 21.98 -31.43
N ALA A 806 2.85 22.30 -32.13
CA ALA A 806 2.55 23.66 -32.59
C ALA A 806 1.77 24.40 -31.48
N PHE A 807 2.34 25.40 -30.80
CA PHE A 807 1.64 26.17 -29.75
C PHE A 807 1.10 27.49 -30.31
N ASP A 808 -0.21 27.74 -30.18
CA ASP A 808 -0.85 29.02 -30.52
C ASP A 808 -0.63 30.08 -29.43
N ILE A 809 -0.79 29.68 -28.16
CA ILE A 809 -0.86 30.60 -27.01
C ILE A 809 0.08 30.09 -25.91
N ALA A 810 0.93 30.98 -25.41
CA ALA A 810 1.87 30.72 -24.32
C ALA A 810 1.50 31.53 -23.08
N VAL A 811 1.49 30.91 -21.89
CA VAL A 811 1.14 31.58 -20.62
C VAL A 811 2.30 31.52 -19.63
N LEU A 812 2.67 32.66 -19.03
CA LEU A 812 3.60 32.72 -17.88
C LEU A 812 2.84 33.13 -16.62
N THR A 813 2.72 32.20 -15.66
CA THR A 813 2.00 32.46 -14.41
C THR A 813 2.81 33.25 -13.39
N ASN A 814 4.08 32.90 -13.19
CA ASN A 814 5.08 33.51 -12.30
C ASN A 814 6.41 32.72 -12.33
N LEU A 815 7.50 33.32 -11.87
CA LEU A 815 8.80 32.69 -11.63
C LEU A 815 9.25 32.92 -10.18
N THR A 816 9.39 31.83 -9.40
CA THR A 816 9.94 31.84 -8.04
C THR A 816 10.82 30.60 -7.84
N GLN A 817 11.63 30.53 -6.77
CA GLN A 817 12.63 29.47 -6.57
C GLN A 817 12.02 28.06 -6.63
N ASP A 818 12.39 27.31 -7.67
CA ASP A 818 12.09 25.89 -7.79
C ASP A 818 13.10 25.17 -8.69
N HIS A 819 13.23 23.86 -8.49
CA HIS A 819 14.09 22.97 -9.28
C HIS A 819 15.56 23.40 -9.43
N LEU A 820 16.15 24.09 -8.46
CA LEU A 820 17.58 24.45 -8.47
C LEU A 820 18.49 23.21 -8.34
N ASP A 821 17.99 22.11 -7.78
CA ASP A 821 18.60 20.78 -7.85
C ASP A 821 18.94 20.36 -9.30
N TYR A 822 18.06 20.68 -10.26
CA TYR A 822 18.27 20.47 -11.69
C TYR A 822 18.97 21.66 -12.35
N HIS A 823 18.36 22.85 -12.30
CA HIS A 823 18.76 24.04 -13.09
C HIS A 823 19.95 24.81 -12.52
N LYS A 824 20.43 24.47 -11.32
CA LYS A 824 21.55 25.06 -10.56
C LYS A 824 21.32 26.50 -10.08
N ASP A 825 20.76 27.36 -10.92
CA ASP A 825 20.47 28.75 -10.60
C ASP A 825 19.12 29.25 -11.18
N LEU A 826 18.69 30.42 -10.73
CA LEU A 826 17.39 31.01 -11.09
C LEU A 826 17.35 31.54 -12.54
N ALA A 827 18.48 32.01 -13.09
CA ALA A 827 18.55 32.54 -14.45
C ALA A 827 18.49 31.40 -15.49
N SER A 828 19.17 30.28 -15.21
CA SER A 828 19.06 29.03 -15.98
C SER A 828 17.62 28.49 -15.98
N TYR A 829 16.93 28.55 -14.83
CA TYR A 829 15.50 28.18 -14.71
C TYR A 829 14.56 29.16 -15.45
N GLU A 830 14.84 30.47 -15.43
CA GLU A 830 14.12 31.48 -16.22
C GLU A 830 14.30 31.23 -17.73
N ALA A 831 15.54 31.09 -18.18
CA ALA A 831 15.89 30.85 -19.57
C ALA A 831 15.26 29.56 -20.11
N ALA A 832 15.23 28.48 -19.31
CA ALA A 832 14.55 27.24 -19.67
C ALA A 832 13.03 27.42 -19.90
N LYS A 833 12.37 28.30 -19.15
CA LYS A 833 10.95 28.64 -19.36
C LYS A 833 10.73 29.60 -20.52
N ALA A 834 11.62 30.58 -20.69
CA ALA A 834 11.53 31.62 -21.72
C ALA A 834 11.41 31.03 -23.14
N ARG A 835 12.01 29.85 -23.38
CA ARG A 835 11.91 29.06 -24.63
C ARG A 835 10.48 28.86 -25.14
N LEU A 836 9.47 28.76 -24.25
CA LEU A 836 8.06 28.61 -24.67
C LEU A 836 7.50 29.84 -25.40
N PHE A 837 8.14 31.00 -25.25
CA PHE A 837 7.73 32.26 -25.86
C PHE A 837 8.54 32.61 -27.12
N ASP A 838 9.58 31.82 -27.42
CA ASP A 838 10.33 31.85 -28.68
C ASP A 838 9.84 30.74 -29.64
N TRP A 839 8.66 30.16 -29.36
CA TRP A 839 8.17 28.97 -30.04
C TRP A 839 7.67 29.27 -31.47
N PRO A 840 8.04 28.47 -32.49
CA PRO A 840 7.56 28.70 -33.86
C PRO A 840 6.03 28.65 -33.97
N GLY A 841 5.45 29.64 -34.66
CA GLY A 841 4.01 29.76 -34.88
C GLY A 841 3.21 30.43 -33.75
N LEU A 842 3.85 30.84 -32.66
CA LEU A 842 3.17 31.42 -31.50
C LEU A 842 2.42 32.72 -31.83
N ARG A 843 1.08 32.69 -31.72
CA ARG A 843 0.20 33.84 -31.99
C ARG A 843 0.18 34.85 -30.84
N ALA A 844 0.11 34.36 -29.60
CA ALA A 844 -0.10 35.21 -28.43
C ALA A 844 0.65 34.75 -27.16
N ALA A 845 1.04 35.73 -26.34
CA ALA A 845 1.69 35.53 -25.05
C ALA A 845 0.87 36.19 -23.93
N ILE A 846 0.48 35.42 -22.92
CA ILE A 846 -0.30 35.87 -21.76
C ILE A 846 0.63 35.92 -20.54
N ILE A 847 0.97 37.12 -20.07
CA ILE A 847 2.09 37.31 -19.13
C ILE A 847 1.69 38.09 -17.88
N ASN A 848 2.00 37.53 -16.72
CA ASN A 848 1.91 38.24 -15.45
C ASN A 848 2.92 39.40 -15.40
N ARG A 849 2.46 40.66 -15.26
CA ARG A 849 3.33 41.85 -15.12
C ARG A 849 3.67 42.21 -13.67
N ASP A 850 3.05 41.58 -12.68
CA ASP A 850 3.49 41.71 -11.29
C ASP A 850 4.81 40.94 -11.07
N ASP A 851 5.02 39.90 -11.88
CA ASP A 851 6.21 39.05 -11.90
C ASP A 851 7.42 39.76 -12.55
N GLU A 852 8.63 39.59 -12.00
CA GLU A 852 9.82 40.26 -12.53
C GLU A 852 10.33 39.66 -13.85
N ALA A 853 10.31 38.34 -13.98
CA ALA A 853 10.62 37.66 -15.24
C ALA A 853 9.55 37.94 -16.30
N GLY A 854 8.28 38.03 -15.88
CA GLY A 854 7.19 38.49 -16.74
C GLY A 854 7.40 39.91 -17.29
N ARG A 855 7.89 40.85 -16.46
CA ARG A 855 8.25 42.21 -16.90
C ARG A 855 9.39 42.22 -17.92
N ARG A 856 10.45 41.43 -17.70
CA ARG A 856 11.52 41.21 -18.70
C ARG A 856 10.97 40.63 -20.01
N LEU A 857 10.08 39.64 -19.91
CA LEU A 857 9.52 38.92 -21.04
C LEU A 857 8.61 39.80 -21.91
N ILE A 858 7.78 40.67 -21.31
CA ILE A 858 6.98 41.67 -22.04
C ILE A 858 7.89 42.56 -22.89
N GLY A 859 8.99 43.07 -22.32
CA GLY A 859 9.97 43.86 -23.07
C GLY A 859 10.67 43.07 -24.19
N ARG A 860 10.94 41.77 -23.96
CA ARG A 860 11.60 40.87 -24.94
C ARG A 860 10.72 40.49 -26.12
N LEU A 861 9.41 40.38 -25.92
CA LEU A 861 8.43 39.96 -26.95
C LEU A 861 7.77 41.13 -27.69
N ALA A 862 8.00 42.38 -27.27
CA ALA A 862 7.45 43.56 -27.90
C ALA A 862 7.68 43.55 -29.43
N LYS A 863 6.60 43.73 -30.20
CA LYS A 863 6.57 43.66 -31.68
C LYS A 863 6.94 42.30 -32.31
N ARG A 864 7.04 41.21 -31.52
CA ARG A 864 7.29 39.84 -32.01
C ARG A 864 6.06 38.94 -31.91
N VAL A 865 5.35 38.99 -30.77
CA VAL A 865 4.18 38.16 -30.47
C VAL A 865 3.14 39.01 -29.74
N ARG A 866 1.85 38.87 -30.09
CA ARG A 866 0.74 39.63 -29.47
C ARG A 866 0.71 39.36 -27.96
N THR A 867 1.09 40.35 -27.17
CA THR A 867 1.28 40.19 -25.72
C THR A 867 0.10 40.80 -24.96
N ILE A 868 -0.64 39.96 -24.23
CA ILE A 868 -1.66 40.38 -23.27
C ILE A 868 -1.05 40.31 -21.87
N SER A 869 -0.74 41.46 -21.27
CA SER A 869 -0.22 41.46 -19.89
C SER A 869 -1.35 41.48 -18.86
N TYR A 870 -1.20 40.76 -17.76
CA TYR A 870 -2.17 40.74 -16.68
C TYR A 870 -1.52 40.98 -15.31
N GLY A 871 -2.27 41.50 -14.34
CA GLY A 871 -1.74 41.76 -13.01
C GLY A 871 -2.80 42.29 -12.04
N VAL A 872 -2.55 42.10 -10.75
CA VAL A 872 -3.40 42.50 -9.62
C VAL A 872 -2.77 43.61 -8.77
N GLY A 873 -1.47 43.92 -8.97
CA GLY A 873 -0.77 45.00 -8.27
C GLY A 873 -0.30 46.10 -9.22
N LEU A 874 0.53 45.77 -10.20
CA LEU A 874 1.13 46.73 -11.13
C LEU A 874 0.22 47.01 -12.34
N THR A 875 0.25 48.25 -12.82
CA THR A 875 -0.42 48.69 -14.05
C THR A 875 0.52 48.78 -15.26
N GLN A 876 1.84 48.72 -15.03
CA GLN A 876 2.89 48.78 -16.05
C GLN A 876 3.96 47.71 -15.77
N PRO A 877 4.66 47.20 -16.79
CA PRO A 877 4.49 47.44 -18.22
C PRO A 877 3.23 46.78 -18.79
N ARG A 878 2.56 47.48 -19.72
CA ARG A 878 1.50 46.91 -20.56
C ARG A 878 2.10 46.14 -21.74
N GLY A 879 1.39 45.12 -22.22
CA GLY A 879 1.63 44.53 -23.54
C GLY A 879 0.89 45.31 -24.62
N ASP A 880 0.63 44.67 -25.77
CA ASP A 880 -0.27 45.20 -26.81
C ASP A 880 -1.72 45.34 -26.31
N ALA A 881 -2.09 44.57 -25.29
CA ALA A 881 -3.33 44.73 -24.51
C ALA A 881 -3.11 44.31 -23.05
N SER A 882 -4.09 44.59 -22.19
CA SER A 882 -3.96 44.35 -20.75
C SER A 882 -5.26 44.00 -20.02
N LEU A 883 -5.12 43.17 -18.98
CA LEU A 883 -6.15 42.84 -17.99
C LEU A 883 -5.67 43.26 -16.59
N HIS A 884 -6.51 43.88 -15.78
CA HIS A 884 -6.17 44.29 -14.41
C HIS A 884 -7.35 44.05 -13.46
N ALA A 885 -7.08 43.51 -12.28
CA ALA A 885 -8.06 43.44 -11.19
C ALA A 885 -7.69 44.39 -10.06
N MET A 886 -8.68 45.12 -9.56
CA MET A 886 -8.57 46.05 -8.42
C MET A 886 -9.74 45.84 -7.45
N ALA A 887 -9.73 46.55 -6.31
CA ALA A 887 -10.75 46.44 -5.24
C ALA A 887 -11.03 44.99 -4.77
N ILE A 888 -9.99 44.15 -4.81
CA ILE A 888 -10.04 42.71 -4.49
C ILE A 888 -10.37 42.54 -3.00
N ARG A 889 -11.47 41.84 -2.72
CA ARG A 889 -12.03 41.65 -1.38
C ARG A 889 -12.55 40.23 -1.20
N ALA A 890 -12.47 39.69 0.02
CA ALA A 890 -13.13 38.44 0.36
C ALA A 890 -14.65 38.59 0.27
N SER A 891 -15.35 37.54 -0.14
CA SER A 891 -16.81 37.55 -0.31
C SER A 891 -17.44 36.25 0.21
N THR A 892 -18.78 36.16 0.20
CA THR A 892 -19.48 34.95 0.67
C THR A 892 -19.29 33.78 -0.30
N ALA A 893 -19.24 34.02 -1.61
CA ALA A 893 -18.85 32.98 -2.57
C ALA A 893 -17.34 32.65 -2.45
N GLY A 894 -16.47 33.66 -2.40
CA GLY A 894 -15.03 33.49 -2.24
C GLY A 894 -14.26 34.80 -2.34
N THR A 895 -14.14 35.35 -3.55
CA THR A 895 -13.45 36.63 -3.81
C THR A 895 -14.26 37.47 -4.78
N ALA A 896 -14.37 38.78 -4.52
CA ALA A 896 -14.95 39.76 -5.44
C ALA A 896 -13.91 40.82 -5.85
N PHE A 897 -13.98 41.33 -7.08
CA PHE A 897 -13.03 42.31 -7.62
C PHE A 897 -13.59 43.07 -8.83
N THR A 898 -13.03 44.25 -9.09
CA THR A 898 -13.28 45.05 -10.28
C THR A 898 -12.29 44.67 -11.37
N LEU A 899 -12.75 44.22 -12.53
CA LEU A 899 -11.97 44.05 -13.74
C LEU A 899 -11.90 45.36 -14.54
N VAL A 900 -10.69 45.73 -14.94
CA VAL A 900 -10.38 46.79 -15.91
C VAL A 900 -9.60 46.17 -17.07
N SER A 901 -10.06 46.35 -18.31
CA SER A 901 -9.40 45.79 -19.48
C SER A 901 -9.65 46.59 -20.76
N ASP A 902 -8.81 46.38 -21.77
CA ASP A 902 -8.96 46.95 -23.11
C ASP A 902 -10.19 46.41 -23.88
N TRP A 903 -10.92 45.43 -23.32
CA TRP A 903 -12.17 44.90 -23.85
C TRP A 903 -13.42 45.40 -23.08
N GLY A 904 -13.23 46.07 -21.94
CA GLY A 904 -14.33 46.53 -21.08
C GLY A 904 -14.04 46.42 -19.58
N HIS A 905 -15.07 46.73 -18.78
CA HIS A 905 -15.03 46.75 -17.32
C HIS A 905 -16.15 45.87 -16.75
N ALA A 906 -15.90 45.21 -15.61
CA ALA A 906 -16.91 44.40 -14.92
C ALA A 906 -16.63 44.26 -13.43
N GLU A 907 -17.66 44.25 -12.59
CA GLU A 907 -17.56 43.65 -11.25
C GLU A 907 -17.69 42.13 -11.39
N LEU A 908 -16.82 41.37 -10.73
CA LEU A 908 -16.83 39.91 -10.71
C LEU A 908 -16.81 39.39 -9.28
N GLU A 909 -17.60 38.35 -9.02
CA GLU A 909 -17.52 37.52 -7.82
C GLU A 909 -17.29 36.06 -8.23
N VAL A 910 -16.36 35.38 -7.56
CA VAL A 910 -15.90 34.03 -7.90
C VAL A 910 -15.78 33.15 -6.66
N GLY A 911 -16.07 31.85 -6.82
CA GLY A 911 -15.99 30.85 -5.73
C GLY A 911 -14.56 30.47 -5.30
N THR A 912 -13.54 31.13 -5.86
CA THR A 912 -12.12 30.87 -5.61
C THR A 912 -11.59 31.81 -4.54
N LEU A 913 -10.61 31.34 -3.76
CA LEU A 913 -10.06 32.10 -2.62
C LEU A 913 -8.70 32.71 -2.98
N GLY A 914 -8.54 34.00 -2.68
CA GLY A 914 -7.25 34.69 -2.61
C GLY A 914 -6.80 35.41 -3.88
N THR A 915 -6.07 36.51 -3.68
CA THR A 915 -5.56 37.42 -4.73
C THR A 915 -4.72 36.71 -5.80
N PHE A 916 -3.95 35.68 -5.45
CA PHE A 916 -3.19 34.91 -6.43
C PHE A 916 -4.08 34.08 -7.38
N ASN A 917 -5.27 33.67 -6.92
CA ASN A 917 -6.24 33.02 -7.80
C ASN A 917 -6.97 34.02 -8.70
N VAL A 918 -7.17 35.28 -8.27
CA VAL A 918 -7.59 36.36 -9.18
C VAL A 918 -6.55 36.54 -10.29
N ALA A 919 -5.25 36.55 -9.96
CA ALA A 919 -4.20 36.59 -10.98
C ALA A 919 -4.24 35.37 -11.93
N ASN A 920 -4.47 34.15 -11.42
CA ASN A 920 -4.67 32.96 -12.27
C ASN A 920 -5.92 33.10 -13.18
N LEU A 921 -7.03 33.66 -12.69
CA LEU A 921 -8.25 33.90 -13.46
C LEU A 921 -8.02 34.93 -14.58
N LEU A 922 -7.25 36.00 -14.32
CA LEU A 922 -6.85 36.94 -15.38
C LEU A 922 -5.99 36.26 -16.46
N ALA A 923 -5.15 35.29 -16.10
CA ALA A 923 -4.41 34.48 -17.06
C ALA A 923 -5.36 33.64 -17.95
N VAL A 924 -6.38 33.02 -17.35
CA VAL A 924 -7.42 32.27 -18.08
C VAL A 924 -8.19 33.20 -19.02
N LEU A 925 -8.61 34.37 -18.53
CA LEU A 925 -9.32 35.37 -19.33
C LEU A 925 -8.47 35.86 -20.52
N GLY A 926 -7.16 36.06 -20.32
CA GLY A 926 -6.23 36.39 -21.39
C GLY A 926 -6.14 35.29 -22.47
N VAL A 927 -6.14 34.02 -22.08
CA VAL A 927 -6.20 32.90 -23.03
C VAL A 927 -7.53 32.89 -23.79
N LEU A 928 -8.67 33.09 -23.13
CA LEU A 928 -9.98 33.13 -23.77
C LEU A 928 -10.06 34.26 -24.82
N LEU A 929 -9.54 35.45 -24.51
CA LEU A 929 -9.53 36.61 -25.40
C LEU A 929 -8.47 36.52 -26.52
N ALA A 930 -7.42 35.72 -26.34
CA ALA A 930 -6.46 35.37 -27.40
C ALA A 930 -6.92 34.19 -28.27
N ALA A 931 -7.88 33.40 -27.77
CA ALA A 931 -8.64 32.39 -28.50
C ALA A 931 -9.96 32.95 -29.07
N ASP A 932 -10.08 34.28 -29.13
CA ASP A 932 -11.14 35.03 -29.78
C ASP A 932 -12.57 34.74 -29.23
N VAL A 933 -12.66 34.30 -27.97
CA VAL A 933 -13.93 34.16 -27.23
C VAL A 933 -14.49 35.54 -26.88
N PRO A 934 -15.78 35.84 -27.14
CA PRO A 934 -16.39 37.14 -26.81
C PRO A 934 -16.27 37.48 -25.31
N PHE A 935 -16.01 38.75 -25.00
CA PHE A 935 -15.72 39.23 -23.64
C PHE A 935 -16.76 38.79 -22.61
N ASP A 936 -18.05 39.07 -22.85
CA ASP A 936 -19.13 38.70 -21.93
C ASP A 936 -19.26 37.19 -21.75
N THR A 937 -19.01 36.41 -22.80
CA THR A 937 -18.98 34.94 -22.72
C THR A 937 -17.82 34.48 -21.86
N ALA A 938 -16.64 35.07 -22.02
CA ALA A 938 -15.47 34.77 -21.19
C ALA A 938 -15.72 35.12 -19.71
N LEU A 939 -16.33 36.28 -19.41
CA LEU A 939 -16.73 36.66 -18.05
C LEU A 939 -17.70 35.64 -17.42
N LEU A 940 -18.71 35.20 -18.18
CA LEU A 940 -19.68 34.19 -17.74
C LEU A 940 -19.04 32.83 -17.44
N GLN A 941 -17.95 32.45 -18.13
CA GLN A 941 -17.20 31.24 -17.78
C GLN A 941 -16.30 31.47 -16.55
N ILE A 942 -15.61 32.61 -16.46
CA ILE A 942 -14.75 32.96 -15.31
C ILE A 942 -15.53 32.89 -13.99
N ALA A 943 -16.76 33.42 -13.97
CA ALA A 943 -17.66 33.37 -12.80
C ALA A 943 -18.06 31.94 -12.38
N ARG A 944 -17.96 30.95 -13.28
CA ARG A 944 -18.36 29.54 -13.05
C ARG A 944 -17.19 28.63 -12.65
N LEU A 945 -15.96 29.13 -12.57
CA LEU A 945 -14.79 28.31 -12.27
C LEU A 945 -14.71 27.92 -10.80
N ALA A 946 -14.65 26.61 -10.54
CA ALA A 946 -14.51 26.02 -9.21
C ALA A 946 -13.03 25.71 -8.86
N PRO A 947 -12.67 25.63 -7.57
CA PRO A 947 -11.34 25.18 -7.13
C PRO A 947 -10.97 23.80 -7.70
N VAL A 948 -9.73 23.67 -8.17
CA VAL A 948 -9.20 22.43 -8.75
C VAL A 948 -8.81 21.44 -7.64
N ASN A 949 -8.84 20.13 -7.92
CA ASN A 949 -8.52 19.10 -6.92
C ASN A 949 -7.12 19.33 -6.31
N GLY A 950 -7.05 19.46 -4.98
CA GLY A 950 -5.83 19.79 -4.24
C GLY A 950 -5.24 21.16 -4.52
N ARG A 951 -6.04 22.14 -5.00
CA ARG A 951 -5.64 23.54 -5.26
C ARG A 951 -6.65 24.50 -4.63
N MET A 952 -6.33 25.07 -3.46
CA MET A 952 -7.24 25.82 -2.58
C MET A 952 -8.59 25.12 -2.38
N GLN A 953 -8.55 23.79 -2.24
CA GLN A 953 -9.74 22.95 -2.21
C GLN A 953 -10.41 23.03 -0.84
N ARG A 954 -11.51 23.78 -0.76
CA ARG A 954 -12.34 23.92 0.45
C ARG A 954 -13.01 22.59 0.78
N LEU A 955 -12.90 22.16 2.04
CA LEU A 955 -13.54 21.00 2.64
C LEU A 955 -14.19 21.44 3.96
N GLY A 956 -15.48 21.20 4.12
CA GLY A 956 -16.24 21.73 5.25
C GLY A 956 -16.36 23.26 5.24
N GLY A 957 -16.68 23.84 6.39
CA GLY A 957 -16.95 25.27 6.57
C GLY A 957 -18.26 25.73 5.93
N GLN A 958 -19.13 24.81 5.50
CA GLN A 958 -20.44 25.11 4.91
C GLN A 958 -21.60 25.06 5.92
N GLN A 959 -21.36 24.51 7.10
CA GLN A 959 -22.27 24.59 8.25
C GLN A 959 -21.70 25.55 9.30
N ALA A 960 -22.56 26.23 10.06
CA ALA A 960 -22.16 27.22 11.06
C ALA A 960 -21.26 26.65 12.19
N ASP A 961 -21.38 25.36 12.47
CA ASP A 961 -20.64 24.66 13.54
C ASP A 961 -19.36 23.95 13.06
N GLU A 962 -18.95 24.14 11.81
CA GLU A 962 -17.87 23.40 11.15
C GLU A 962 -16.67 24.30 10.78
N PRO A 963 -15.42 23.93 11.13
CA PRO A 963 -14.22 24.64 10.67
C PRO A 963 -14.07 24.58 9.14
N LEU A 964 -13.47 25.61 8.56
CA LEU A 964 -13.11 25.59 7.14
C LEU A 964 -11.76 24.89 6.96
N VAL A 965 -11.75 23.69 6.40
CA VAL A 965 -10.49 23.00 6.02
C VAL A 965 -10.17 23.35 4.56
N VAL A 966 -8.89 23.55 4.24
CA VAL A 966 -8.43 23.87 2.87
C VAL A 966 -7.23 23.00 2.54
N VAL A 967 -7.29 22.28 1.42
CA VAL A 967 -6.18 21.43 0.93
C VAL A 967 -5.51 22.08 -0.28
N ASP A 968 -4.19 22.30 -0.22
CA ASP A 968 -3.39 22.87 -1.31
C ASP A 968 -2.04 22.16 -1.52
N TYR A 969 -1.54 22.21 -2.76
CA TYR A 969 -0.22 21.71 -3.17
C TYR A 969 0.93 22.70 -2.86
N ALA A 970 0.82 23.43 -1.74
CA ALA A 970 1.77 24.44 -1.29
C ALA A 970 3.05 23.81 -0.71
N HIS A 971 3.94 23.39 -1.61
CA HIS A 971 5.19 22.68 -1.32
C HIS A 971 6.46 23.53 -1.55
N THR A 972 6.30 24.86 -1.64
CA THR A 972 7.39 25.84 -1.74
C THR A 972 7.10 27.02 -0.80
N PRO A 973 8.12 27.80 -0.36
CA PRO A 973 7.91 28.93 0.55
C PRO A 973 6.91 29.95 0.00
N ASP A 974 7.08 30.35 -1.27
CA ASP A 974 6.20 31.26 -2.00
C ASP A 974 4.74 30.76 -2.09
N ALA A 975 4.55 29.45 -2.33
CA ALA A 975 3.21 28.87 -2.39
C ALA A 975 2.55 28.83 -1.00
N LEU A 976 3.32 28.53 0.05
CA LEU A 976 2.83 28.48 1.43
C LEU A 976 2.45 29.87 1.95
N GLU A 977 3.29 30.87 1.66
CA GLU A 977 3.04 32.28 2.00
C GLU A 977 1.75 32.78 1.34
N LYS A 978 1.66 32.72 0.01
CA LYS A 978 0.48 33.15 -0.76
C LYS A 978 -0.80 32.41 -0.33
N THR A 979 -0.69 31.15 0.11
CA THR A 979 -1.81 30.37 0.62
C THR A 979 -2.25 30.83 2.01
N LEU A 980 -1.31 31.09 2.94
CA LEU A 980 -1.64 31.61 4.27
C LEU A 980 -2.21 33.02 4.19
N ASP A 981 -1.63 33.90 3.38
CA ASP A 981 -2.14 35.26 3.14
C ASP A 981 -3.55 35.25 2.52
N ALA A 982 -3.85 34.31 1.62
CA ALA A 982 -5.18 34.15 1.05
C ALA A 982 -6.24 33.67 2.07
N LEU A 983 -5.83 32.95 3.11
CA LEU A 983 -6.73 32.42 4.15
C LEU A 983 -6.83 33.33 5.37
N ARG A 984 -5.83 34.19 5.61
CA ARG A 984 -5.78 35.10 6.77
C ARG A 984 -6.99 36.04 6.88
N PRO A 985 -7.46 36.73 5.82
CA PRO A 985 -8.70 37.53 5.89
C PRO A 985 -9.95 36.70 6.24
N ILE A 986 -10.01 35.44 5.78
CA ILE A 986 -11.14 34.54 5.99
C ILE A 986 -11.18 34.06 7.44
N ALA A 987 -10.02 33.75 8.03
CA ALA A 987 -9.91 33.44 9.45
C ALA A 987 -10.37 34.63 10.31
N THR A 988 -9.90 35.85 9.99
CA THR A 988 -10.33 37.08 10.66
C THR A 988 -11.84 37.31 10.53
N GLN A 989 -12.43 37.15 9.35
CA GLN A 989 -13.87 37.32 9.10
C GLN A 989 -14.72 36.28 9.85
N ARG A 990 -14.21 35.07 10.06
CA ARG A 990 -14.87 34.03 10.86
C ARG A 990 -14.63 34.18 12.37
N HIS A 991 -13.81 35.15 12.80
CA HIS A 991 -13.30 35.30 14.17
C HIS A 991 -12.57 34.06 14.70
N GLY A 992 -11.86 33.35 13.81
CA GLY A 992 -11.15 32.11 14.10
C GLY A 992 -9.64 32.19 13.84
N LYS A 993 -8.94 31.14 14.25
CA LYS A 993 -7.48 30.98 14.05
C LYS A 993 -7.17 30.37 12.68
N LEU A 994 -6.03 30.74 12.11
CA LEU A 994 -5.42 30.09 10.95
C LEU A 994 -4.40 29.05 11.43
N VAL A 995 -4.73 27.77 11.25
CA VAL A 995 -3.89 26.61 11.60
C VAL A 995 -3.22 26.08 10.34
N CYS A 996 -1.91 25.86 10.37
CA CYS A 996 -1.15 25.33 9.22
C CYS A 996 -0.62 23.91 9.51
N VAL A 997 -1.00 22.93 8.70
CA VAL A 997 -0.49 21.56 8.70
C VAL A 997 0.33 21.35 7.43
N PHE A 998 1.64 21.15 7.54
CA PHE A 998 2.50 20.97 6.37
C PHE A 998 3.73 20.08 6.61
N GLY A 999 4.39 19.69 5.53
CA GLY A 999 5.69 19.04 5.55
C GLY A 999 6.47 19.32 4.27
N CYS A 1000 7.69 18.79 4.17
CA CYS A 1000 8.53 18.93 2.98
C CYS A 1000 8.90 17.55 2.39
N GLY A 1001 9.19 17.54 1.10
CA GLY A 1001 9.67 16.34 0.41
C GLY A 1001 11.14 16.05 0.67
N GLY A 1002 11.48 14.76 0.73
CA GLY A 1002 12.85 14.27 0.60
C GLY A 1002 13.35 14.25 -0.84
N ASP A 1003 14.65 14.00 -1.01
CA ASP A 1003 15.39 13.93 -2.29
C ASP A 1003 15.07 15.10 -3.25
N ARG A 1004 14.98 16.31 -2.69
CA ARG A 1004 14.67 17.58 -3.37
C ARG A 1004 15.38 18.75 -2.69
N ASP A 1005 15.33 19.94 -3.29
CA ASP A 1005 15.85 21.20 -2.75
C ASP A 1005 15.53 21.40 -1.25
N ALA A 1006 16.53 21.10 -0.41
CA ALA A 1006 16.44 21.17 1.04
C ALA A 1006 16.51 22.61 1.56
N THR A 1007 16.99 23.59 0.75
CA THR A 1007 17.10 25.00 1.16
C THR A 1007 15.74 25.63 1.45
N LYS A 1008 14.67 25.07 0.87
CA LYS A 1008 13.28 25.45 1.12
C LYS A 1008 12.78 25.08 2.52
N ARG A 1009 13.36 24.08 3.19
CA ARG A 1009 12.84 23.52 4.46
C ARG A 1009 12.86 24.57 5.60
N PRO A 1010 13.97 25.29 5.85
CA PRO A 1010 13.99 26.44 6.75
C PRO A 1010 12.96 27.52 6.40
N LEU A 1011 12.91 27.89 5.12
CA LEU A 1011 12.08 29.00 4.63
C LEU A 1011 10.58 28.72 4.81
N MET A 1012 10.13 27.49 4.57
CA MET A 1012 8.74 27.09 4.84
C MET A 1012 8.40 27.08 6.34
N GLY A 1013 9.36 26.76 7.22
CA GLY A 1013 9.22 26.89 8.68
C GLY A 1013 8.97 28.34 9.10
N ALA A 1014 9.85 29.27 8.68
CA ALA A 1014 9.73 30.69 9.00
C ALA A 1014 8.47 31.35 8.40
N VAL A 1015 8.04 30.94 7.20
CA VAL A 1015 6.77 31.38 6.59
C VAL A 1015 5.57 30.93 7.43
N ALA A 1016 5.53 29.65 7.84
CA ALA A 1016 4.45 29.13 8.66
C ALA A 1016 4.41 29.79 10.06
N GLU A 1017 5.58 30.03 10.67
CA GLU A 1017 5.69 30.70 11.97
C GLU A 1017 5.09 32.11 11.95
N ARG A 1018 5.41 32.89 10.93
CA ARG A 1018 4.99 34.29 10.77
C ARG A 1018 3.51 34.43 10.40
N LEU A 1019 2.99 33.53 9.55
CA LEU A 1019 1.68 33.71 8.92
C LEU A 1019 0.57 32.81 9.48
N ALA A 1020 0.87 31.79 10.28
CA ALA A 1020 -0.12 30.96 10.97
C ALA A 1020 -0.12 31.18 12.49
N ASP A 1021 -1.29 31.02 13.12
CA ASP A 1021 -1.45 31.17 14.57
C ASP A 1021 -0.93 29.94 15.31
N ALA A 1022 -1.15 28.76 14.73
CA ALA A 1022 -0.60 27.48 15.17
C ALA A 1022 -0.03 26.69 13.98
N VAL A 1023 1.11 26.04 14.20
CA VAL A 1023 1.84 25.27 13.17
C VAL A 1023 1.94 23.80 13.58
N ILE A 1024 1.65 22.90 12.66
CA ILE A 1024 1.81 21.45 12.79
C ILE A 1024 2.72 20.96 11.67
N VAL A 1025 3.91 20.47 12.04
CA VAL A 1025 4.92 19.97 11.08
C VAL A 1025 4.88 18.45 11.05
N THR A 1026 4.70 17.90 9.85
CA THR A 1026 4.43 16.48 9.60
C THR A 1026 5.29 15.92 8.47
N SER A 1027 5.34 14.59 8.35
CA SER A 1027 5.83 13.96 7.11
C SER A 1027 4.96 14.38 5.91
N ASP A 1028 5.61 14.50 4.76
CA ASP A 1028 4.98 14.71 3.44
C ASP A 1028 5.37 13.52 2.55
N ASN A 1029 6.24 13.70 1.56
CA ASN A 1029 6.87 12.62 0.80
C ASN A 1029 8.36 12.51 1.16
N PRO A 1030 8.73 11.81 2.25
CA PRO A 1030 10.12 11.73 2.72
C PRO A 1030 11.08 11.02 1.77
N ARG A 1031 10.58 10.26 0.77
CA ARG A 1031 11.40 9.53 -0.22
C ARG A 1031 12.53 8.73 0.45
N GLY A 1032 13.79 8.88 0.04
CA GLY A 1032 14.95 8.22 0.64
C GLY A 1032 15.41 8.79 2.00
N GLU A 1033 14.92 9.96 2.40
CA GLU A 1033 15.34 10.63 3.64
C GLU A 1033 14.50 10.21 4.87
N PRO A 1034 15.09 10.23 6.09
CA PRO A 1034 14.33 10.00 7.32
C PRO A 1034 13.29 11.13 7.57
N PRO A 1035 12.00 10.81 7.82
CA PRO A 1035 10.96 11.83 8.02
C PRO A 1035 11.28 12.83 9.13
N LEU A 1036 11.77 12.34 10.27
CA LEU A 1036 12.13 13.16 11.43
C LEU A 1036 13.31 14.11 11.16
N ALA A 1037 14.22 13.78 10.23
CA ALA A 1037 15.31 14.66 9.84
C ALA A 1037 14.80 15.87 9.03
N ILE A 1038 13.84 15.64 8.13
CA ILE A 1038 13.16 16.72 7.39
C ILE A 1038 12.38 17.62 8.36
N ILE A 1039 11.62 17.03 9.28
CA ILE A 1039 10.86 17.78 10.30
C ILE A 1039 11.81 18.62 11.18
N GLY A 1040 12.95 18.05 11.60
CA GLY A 1040 13.98 18.77 12.35
C GLY A 1040 14.60 19.95 11.59
N GLN A 1041 14.80 19.83 10.27
CA GLN A 1041 15.30 20.92 9.42
C GLN A 1041 14.29 22.05 9.19
N ILE A 1042 12.98 21.76 9.27
CA ILE A 1042 11.93 22.78 9.21
C ILE A 1042 11.86 23.52 10.55
N VAL A 1043 11.76 22.78 11.66
CA VAL A 1043 11.52 23.33 13.00
C VAL A 1043 12.77 23.99 13.60
N GLY A 1044 13.97 23.46 13.33
CA GLY A 1044 15.23 24.00 13.82
C GLY A 1044 15.66 25.34 13.18
N ALA A 1045 14.84 25.90 12.29
CA ALA A 1045 15.02 27.22 11.68
C ALA A 1045 13.88 28.20 12.00
N MET A 1046 12.96 27.81 12.88
CA MET A 1046 11.93 28.70 13.44
C MET A 1046 12.51 29.49 14.62
N ASN A 1047 12.01 30.70 14.87
CA ASN A 1047 12.49 31.57 15.95
C ASN A 1047 11.99 31.09 17.33
N ASP A 1048 10.77 30.54 17.38
CA ASP A 1048 10.20 29.83 18.52
C ASP A 1048 9.77 28.41 18.07
N PRO A 1049 10.69 27.44 18.09
CA PRO A 1049 10.38 26.03 17.79
C PRO A 1049 9.27 25.43 18.66
N ALA A 1050 8.96 25.99 19.83
CA ALA A 1050 7.92 25.46 20.72
C ALA A 1050 6.50 25.80 20.22
N ARG A 1051 6.33 26.77 19.32
CA ARG A 1051 5.06 27.02 18.60
C ARG A 1051 4.74 25.93 17.55
N ALA A 1052 5.72 25.14 17.14
CA ALA A 1052 5.56 24.08 16.15
C ALA A 1052 5.28 22.72 16.79
N ARG A 1053 4.07 22.18 16.58
CA ARG A 1053 3.76 20.82 17.02
C ARG A 1053 4.22 19.80 15.99
N THR A 1054 5.18 18.94 16.35
CA THR A 1054 5.70 17.89 15.48
C THR A 1054 4.87 16.60 15.60
N ILE A 1055 4.44 16.04 14.46
CA ILE A 1055 3.70 14.77 14.38
C ILE A 1055 4.15 14.04 13.10
N GLU A 1056 4.94 12.97 13.19
CA GLU A 1056 5.46 12.28 11.98
C GLU A 1056 4.34 11.75 11.08
N ASP A 1057 3.32 11.12 11.66
CA ASP A 1057 2.18 10.59 10.92
C ASP A 1057 1.24 11.70 10.43
N ARG A 1058 1.14 11.82 9.10
CA ARG A 1058 0.30 12.81 8.44
C ARG A 1058 -1.20 12.56 8.64
N ALA A 1059 -1.64 11.32 8.80
CA ALA A 1059 -3.04 11.02 9.11
C ALA A 1059 -3.40 11.55 10.50
N GLY A 1060 -2.57 11.23 11.50
CA GLY A 1060 -2.67 11.74 12.87
C GLY A 1060 -2.52 13.25 12.98
N ALA A 1061 -1.67 13.88 12.16
CA ALA A 1061 -1.51 15.34 12.10
C ALA A 1061 -2.81 16.03 11.62
N ILE A 1062 -3.35 15.59 10.48
CA ILE A 1062 -4.61 16.11 9.91
C ILE A 1062 -5.79 15.88 10.88
N LEU A 1063 -5.90 14.66 11.42
CA LEU A 1063 -6.97 14.30 12.36
C LEU A 1063 -6.94 15.15 13.63
N GLN A 1064 -5.75 15.43 14.18
CA GLN A 1064 -5.62 16.25 15.38
C GLN A 1064 -5.87 17.73 15.11
N ALA A 1065 -5.43 18.27 13.97
CA ALA A 1065 -5.70 19.65 13.59
C ALA A 1065 -7.21 19.92 13.46
N VAL A 1066 -7.91 19.10 12.68
CA VAL A 1066 -9.35 19.27 12.39
C VAL A 1066 -10.23 18.97 13.62
N ARG A 1067 -9.79 18.11 14.55
CA ARG A 1067 -10.50 17.90 15.83
C ARG A 1067 -10.23 19.00 16.86
N ALA A 1068 -9.03 19.60 16.88
CA ALA A 1068 -8.68 20.66 17.83
C ALA A 1068 -9.23 22.05 17.44
N ALA A 1069 -9.45 22.30 16.15
CA ALA A 1069 -10.01 23.54 15.63
C ALA A 1069 -11.36 23.92 16.27
N ALA A 1070 -11.63 25.20 16.48
CA ALA A 1070 -12.96 25.74 16.76
C ALA A 1070 -13.84 25.74 15.48
N ALA A 1071 -15.14 25.98 15.58
CA ALA A 1071 -16.01 26.15 14.40
C ALA A 1071 -15.60 27.37 13.56
N ALA A 1072 -15.10 28.43 14.20
CA ALA A 1072 -14.59 29.63 13.55
C ALA A 1072 -13.33 29.37 12.69
N ASP A 1073 -12.47 28.45 13.11
CA ASP A 1073 -11.11 28.31 12.61
C ASP A 1073 -11.01 27.89 11.13
N VAL A 1074 -9.85 28.20 10.55
CA VAL A 1074 -9.44 27.79 9.20
C VAL A 1074 -8.22 26.88 9.32
N VAL A 1075 -8.30 25.67 8.79
CA VAL A 1075 -7.22 24.67 8.82
C VAL A 1075 -6.66 24.46 7.42
N LEU A 1076 -5.47 24.98 7.16
CA LEU A 1076 -4.71 24.69 5.94
C LEU A 1076 -4.00 23.33 6.08
N ILE A 1077 -4.14 22.49 5.06
CA ILE A 1077 -3.34 21.28 4.85
C ILE A 1077 -2.54 21.49 3.55
N ALA A 1078 -1.23 21.68 3.70
CA ALA A 1078 -0.31 22.05 2.63
C ALA A 1078 0.73 20.96 2.32
N GLY A 1079 1.26 20.96 1.10
CA GLY A 1079 2.27 20.03 0.61
C GLY A 1079 1.70 19.08 -0.43
N LYS A 1080 1.27 17.87 -0.03
CA LYS A 1080 0.76 16.80 -0.91
C LYS A 1080 -0.42 17.21 -1.81
N GLY A 1081 -1.30 18.10 -1.35
CA GLY A 1081 -2.40 18.66 -2.14
C GLY A 1081 -3.29 17.58 -2.80
N HIS A 1082 -3.06 17.31 -4.08
CA HIS A 1082 -3.85 16.40 -4.92
C HIS A 1082 -3.32 14.95 -4.95
N GLU A 1083 -2.15 14.67 -4.38
CA GLU A 1083 -1.50 13.36 -4.47
C GLU A 1083 -2.27 12.29 -3.70
N ALA A 1084 -2.62 11.19 -4.38
CA ALA A 1084 -3.26 10.01 -3.78
C ALA A 1084 -2.27 8.97 -3.22
N THR A 1085 -0.97 9.30 -3.15
CA THR A 1085 0.05 8.42 -2.53
C THR A 1085 1.11 9.18 -1.74
N GLN A 1086 1.57 8.61 -0.63
CA GLN A 1086 2.74 9.05 0.13
C GLN A 1086 3.98 8.21 -0.22
N GLU A 1087 5.11 8.84 -0.54
CA GLU A 1087 6.34 8.14 -0.93
C GLU A 1087 7.36 8.05 0.23
N VAL A 1088 7.64 6.82 0.69
CA VAL A 1088 8.53 6.54 1.84
C VAL A 1088 9.49 5.41 1.49
N MET A 1089 10.80 5.63 1.63
CA MET A 1089 11.89 4.74 1.20
C MET A 1089 11.71 4.22 -0.23
N GLY A 1090 11.45 5.14 -1.17
CA GLY A 1090 11.20 4.86 -2.59
C GLY A 1090 9.89 4.10 -2.89
N ARG A 1091 9.07 3.78 -1.89
CA ARG A 1091 7.80 3.06 -2.03
C ARG A 1091 6.62 4.02 -1.88
N LYS A 1092 5.78 4.12 -2.90
CA LYS A 1092 4.49 4.82 -2.84
C LYS A 1092 3.43 3.98 -2.12
N ARG A 1093 2.76 4.57 -1.14
CA ARG A 1093 1.65 3.99 -0.35
C ARG A 1093 0.38 4.80 -0.62
N PRO A 1094 -0.83 4.21 -0.71
CA PRO A 1094 -2.06 4.98 -0.83
C PRO A 1094 -2.25 5.97 0.33
N PHE A 1095 -2.47 7.26 0.03
CA PHE A 1095 -2.71 8.33 1.01
C PHE A 1095 -3.27 9.57 0.32
N SER A 1096 -4.40 10.12 0.78
CA SER A 1096 -4.96 11.40 0.32
C SER A 1096 -5.16 12.36 1.49
N ASP A 1097 -4.76 13.62 1.33
CA ASP A 1097 -5.06 14.69 2.31
C ASP A 1097 -6.57 14.94 2.41
N GLN A 1098 -7.28 14.93 1.28
CA GLN A 1098 -8.73 15.14 1.22
C GLN A 1098 -9.50 14.08 2.01
N ASP A 1099 -9.12 12.80 1.88
CA ASP A 1099 -9.87 11.71 2.51
C ASP A 1099 -9.64 11.68 4.02
N HIS A 1100 -8.42 11.98 4.49
CA HIS A 1100 -8.16 12.17 5.93
C HIS A 1100 -8.86 13.41 6.49
N ALA A 1101 -8.91 14.52 5.74
CA ALA A 1101 -9.65 15.72 6.13
C ALA A 1101 -11.17 15.46 6.24
N ARG A 1102 -11.76 14.80 5.24
CA ARG A 1102 -13.18 14.37 5.25
C ARG A 1102 -13.46 13.43 6.42
N LEU A 1103 -12.60 12.47 6.67
CA LEU A 1103 -12.73 11.53 7.79
C LEU A 1103 -12.66 12.25 9.15
N ALA A 1104 -11.78 13.24 9.29
CA ALA A 1104 -11.66 14.03 10.51
C ALA A 1104 -12.88 14.95 10.76
N LEU A 1105 -13.40 15.59 9.71
CA LEU A 1105 -14.66 16.36 9.77
C LEU A 1105 -15.86 15.45 10.12
N ALA A 1106 -15.98 14.30 9.46
CA ALA A 1106 -17.04 13.33 9.76
C ALA A 1106 -16.93 12.79 11.20
N ALA A 1107 -15.73 12.49 11.69
CA ALA A 1107 -15.52 12.06 13.07
C ALA A 1107 -15.96 13.13 14.09
N ARG A 1108 -15.64 14.41 13.83
CA ARG A 1108 -16.06 15.55 14.65
C ARG A 1108 -17.59 15.63 14.80
N ALA A 1109 -18.34 15.41 13.73
CA ALA A 1109 -19.81 15.46 13.72
C ALA A 1109 -20.49 14.33 14.52
N THR A 1110 -19.77 13.29 14.96
CA THR A 1110 -20.37 12.13 15.66
C THR A 1110 -20.35 12.22 17.20
N GLN A 1111 -19.71 13.24 17.78
CA GLN A 1111 -19.71 13.46 19.23
C GLN A 1111 -20.78 14.49 19.64
N PRO A 1112 -21.68 14.19 20.59
CA PRO A 1112 -22.48 15.22 21.24
C PRO A 1112 -21.56 16.22 21.94
N ARG A 1113 -21.89 17.51 21.87
CA ARG A 1113 -21.26 18.53 22.72
C ARG A 1113 -21.61 18.23 24.18
N GLY A 1114 -20.66 17.71 24.94
CA GLY A 1114 -20.72 17.73 26.39
C GLY A 1114 -20.46 19.16 26.86
N GLU A 1115 -21.41 19.74 27.58
CA GLU A 1115 -21.20 20.99 28.31
C GLU A 1115 -20.14 20.76 29.40
N GLY A 1116 -19.28 21.75 29.61
CA GLY A 1116 -17.97 21.52 30.22
C GLY A 1116 -17.92 21.62 31.74
N GLN A 1117 -16.91 20.94 32.30
CA GLN A 1117 -15.96 21.48 33.28
C GLN A 1117 -14.60 20.80 33.07
#